data_AF-A0A438MFF2-F1
#
_entry.id   AF-A0A438MFF2-F1
#
_cell.length_a   1.000
_cell.length_b   1.000
_cell.length_c   1.000
_cell.angle_alpha   90.00
_cell.angle_beta   90.00
_cell.angle_gamma   90.00
#
_symmetry.space_group_name_H-M   'P 1'
#
loop_
_entity.id
_entity.type
_entity.pdbx_description
1 polymer ?
#
loop_
_entity_poly.entity_id
_entity_poly.type
_entity_poly.pdbx_seq_one_letter_code
_entity_poly.pdbx_strand_id
1 'polypeptide(L)'
;MVLVVVGTVAVLWSYGVSVSDLVLFGVYLALGLALPGVLLIRVLYPGIRTVAEEIALGLALGYAVEVLVYIAVRAAGAPLLVAVWPIAVYLVFLVVPRLRRHWRSPVRARTPIWWSWCLALLFALLVVWSAVVFFRANTVTWPPTGIRDTDVPFHLALIGELKHHVPPTVPWIAGDPLYYHWFVYAHQAASSWITGIEPVVLLCRLSMLPMLAAFLIVIAMTGHRVTGSRPAALVIAAGAIFVGAPSLFLGRSPYPFAWGGVLQSAWNSPSQTFGGLLFALVVVLLLDVFRRRRGAGLWVLLGIFLVVVMGAKAVYLPMLGVGLAAVAVVEVVRRRPPWSILIALAMTAACLVFAQLVLFGGVRNGMTFYPLWAMRRSWADMTGRVYTASPPLDSLLGVTLLYTLCWAIALCGILGLLSRPRSLTRSDTVLMLGIGAAGLVPVFLLGHHGHSQFFFLFGCYPYLVVAAVHGILIVLRRARVSPTATVVAVGAGMLAASVIPVLCGIRVPLPAGAPEALVYLPYVTLLVIGVLTAVALTTTMGTLRTWALMTVALSAIGLPARWHAFVGAFTQKGVYGVIPPNAPVPNEVIPPGTVKAARWLRAHADPDDVVATNTHCRWGFENPCNAQQYWLSALSERHVLVEGWAPCAPVRRAVVSNPYQLIMYLPYWDKERLSANDSVFYASSASTIRRLREQYGVRWLVADERLSPDPTLKKFANLLFHSDGYSIYRIE
;
A
#
# COMPACT_ATOMS: atom_id res chain seq x y z
N MET A 1 7.72 24.31 7.83
CA MET A 1 6.40 23.77 7.44
C MET A 1 5.83 24.50 6.23
N VAL A 2 5.70 25.84 6.24
CA VAL A 2 5.16 26.61 5.10
C VAL A 2 5.85 26.25 3.78
N LEU A 3 7.18 26.23 3.73
CA LEU A 3 7.94 25.85 2.53
C LEU A 3 7.58 24.46 1.98
N VAL A 4 7.33 23.48 2.85
CA VAL A 4 6.98 22.13 2.41
C VAL A 4 5.54 22.06 1.91
N VAL A 5 4.62 22.81 2.51
CA VAL A 5 3.26 22.95 2.00
C VAL A 5 3.26 23.63 0.63
N VAL A 6 3.95 24.76 0.50
CA VAL A 6 4.09 25.48 -0.78
C VAL A 6 4.74 24.60 -1.83
N GLY A 7 5.83 23.89 -1.50
CA GLY A 7 6.47 22.95 -2.41
C GLY A 7 5.56 21.79 -2.81
N THR A 8 4.75 21.25 -1.89
CA THR A 8 3.77 20.20 -2.21
C THR A 8 2.68 20.71 -3.14
N VAL A 9 2.15 21.91 -2.88
CA VAL A 9 1.17 22.58 -3.74
C VAL A 9 1.75 22.82 -5.14
N ALA A 10 2.98 23.32 -5.24
CA ALA A 10 3.66 23.56 -6.51
C ALA A 10 3.87 22.26 -7.30
N VAL A 11 4.25 21.17 -6.64
CA VAL A 11 4.35 19.84 -7.26
C VAL A 11 3.00 19.33 -7.72
N LEU A 12 1.95 19.42 -6.90
CA LEU A 12 0.63 18.94 -7.31
C LEU A 12 0.08 19.74 -8.50
N TRP A 13 0.26 21.05 -8.48
CA TRP A 13 -0.13 21.94 -9.57
C TRP A 13 0.62 21.62 -10.87
N SER A 14 1.94 21.40 -10.80
CA SER A 14 2.74 21.04 -11.99
C SER A 14 2.38 19.67 -12.56
N TYR A 15 1.74 18.80 -11.78
CA TYR A 15 1.26 17.49 -12.20
C TYR A 15 -0.25 17.42 -12.45
N GLY A 16 -0.87 18.56 -12.78
CA GLY A 16 -2.22 18.63 -13.38
C GLY A 16 -3.37 18.79 -12.40
N VAL A 17 -3.11 19.10 -11.12
CA VAL A 17 -4.18 19.41 -10.16
C VAL A 17 -4.58 20.88 -10.28
N SER A 18 -5.87 21.16 -10.42
CA SER A 18 -6.37 22.54 -10.48
C SER A 18 -6.23 23.26 -9.14
N VAL A 19 -6.13 24.59 -9.17
CA VAL A 19 -6.06 25.40 -7.94
C VAL A 19 -7.34 25.25 -7.11
N SER A 20 -8.50 25.15 -7.77
CA SER A 20 -9.79 24.90 -7.10
C SER A 20 -9.78 23.56 -6.36
N ASP A 21 -9.30 22.48 -6.97
CA ASP A 21 -9.23 21.16 -6.32
C ASP A 21 -8.28 21.17 -5.13
N LEU A 22 -7.15 21.88 -5.22
CA LEU A 22 -6.20 22.03 -4.12
C LEU A 22 -6.83 22.77 -2.93
N VAL A 23 -7.56 23.85 -3.19
CA VAL A 23 -8.25 24.63 -2.14
C VAL A 23 -9.39 23.81 -1.54
N LEU A 24 -10.27 23.23 -2.35
CA LEU A 24 -11.41 22.43 -1.90
C LEU A 24 -10.94 21.22 -1.08
N PHE A 25 -9.96 20.48 -1.57
CA PHE A 25 -9.40 19.35 -0.84
C PHE A 25 -8.69 19.78 0.44
N GLY A 26 -7.94 20.89 0.41
CA GLY A 26 -7.28 21.43 1.60
C GLY A 26 -8.26 21.85 2.70
N VAL A 27 -9.35 22.52 2.32
CA VAL A 27 -10.44 22.92 3.22
C VAL A 27 -11.15 21.69 3.78
N TYR A 28 -11.49 20.73 2.93
CA TYR A 28 -12.09 19.46 3.35
C TYR A 28 -11.17 18.67 4.31
N LEU A 29 -9.89 18.56 4.01
CA LEU A 29 -8.93 17.88 4.88
C LEU A 29 -8.82 18.58 6.25
N ALA A 30 -8.77 19.91 6.26
CA ALA A 30 -8.62 20.68 7.49
C ALA A 30 -9.91 20.69 8.34
N LEU A 31 -11.05 21.01 7.73
CA LEU A 31 -12.33 21.26 8.42
C LEU A 31 -13.28 20.06 8.40
N GLY A 32 -13.17 19.17 7.41
CA GLY A 32 -13.96 17.94 7.36
C GLY A 32 -13.36 16.81 8.20
N LEU A 33 -12.02 16.74 8.28
CA LEU A 33 -11.34 15.58 8.86
C LEU A 33 -10.44 15.91 10.06
N ALA A 34 -9.42 16.75 9.84
CA ALA A 34 -8.36 16.97 10.83
C ALA A 34 -8.86 17.69 12.09
N LEU A 35 -9.51 18.85 11.95
CA LEU A 35 -9.99 19.63 13.09
C LEU A 35 -11.05 18.91 13.95
N PRO A 36 -12.12 18.30 13.39
CA PRO A 36 -13.11 17.60 14.21
C PRO A 36 -12.48 16.36 14.85
N GLY A 37 -11.58 15.66 14.15
CA GLY A 37 -10.79 14.59 14.74
C GLY A 37 -9.86 15.04 15.87
N VAL A 38 -9.20 16.20 15.75
CA VAL A 38 -8.37 16.80 16.82
C VAL A 38 -9.22 17.08 18.06
N LEU A 39 -10.42 17.64 17.89
CA LEU A 39 -11.34 17.91 19.00
C LEU A 39 -11.69 16.61 19.74
N LEU A 40 -12.03 15.55 19.02
CA LEU A 40 -12.30 14.22 19.60
C LEU A 40 -11.06 13.64 20.28
N ILE A 41 -9.87 13.76 19.69
CA ILE A 41 -8.60 13.32 20.28
C ILE A 41 -8.25 14.09 21.57
N ARG A 42 -8.63 15.37 21.69
CA ARG A 42 -8.48 16.14 22.95
C ARG A 42 -9.37 15.66 24.08
N VAL A 43 -10.45 14.96 23.77
CA VAL A 43 -11.37 14.37 24.77
C VAL A 43 -10.97 12.93 25.08
N LEU A 44 -10.75 12.11 24.07
CA LEU A 44 -10.62 10.66 24.20
C LEU A 44 -9.21 10.20 24.53
N TYR A 45 -8.20 10.93 24.07
CA TYR A 45 -6.80 10.50 24.16
C TYR A 45 -6.03 11.30 25.23
N PRO A 46 -5.59 10.66 26.32
CA PRO A 46 -4.85 11.35 27.38
C PRO A 46 -3.37 11.57 27.03
N GLY A 47 -2.82 12.70 27.48
CA GLY A 47 -1.36 12.92 27.54
C GLY A 47 -0.86 14.17 26.79
N ILE A 48 0.39 14.51 27.07
CA ILE A 48 1.10 15.61 26.41
C ILE A 48 1.55 15.18 25.02
N ARG A 49 1.31 16.05 24.04
CA ARG A 49 1.58 15.82 22.61
C ARG A 49 2.25 17.03 21.98
N THR A 50 2.92 16.83 20.87
CA THR A 50 3.32 17.92 19.97
C THR A 50 2.15 18.33 19.08
N VAL A 51 2.26 19.49 18.40
CA VAL A 51 1.25 19.95 17.43
C VAL A 51 1.08 18.94 16.30
N ALA A 52 2.20 18.47 15.74
CA ALA A 52 2.19 17.53 14.63
C ALA A 52 1.55 16.20 15.03
N GLU A 53 1.87 15.68 16.22
CA GLU A 53 1.25 14.47 16.76
C GLU A 53 -0.26 14.65 16.93
N GLU A 54 -0.71 15.76 17.52
CA GLU A 54 -2.14 16.02 17.70
C GLU A 54 -2.89 16.09 16.36
N ILE A 55 -2.34 16.77 15.36
CA ILE A 55 -2.94 16.85 14.01
C ILE A 55 -2.94 15.47 13.34
N ALA A 56 -1.86 14.70 13.43
CA ALA A 56 -1.79 13.37 12.82
C ALA A 56 -2.77 12.38 13.45
N LEU A 57 -2.87 12.38 14.79
CA LEU A 57 -3.88 11.60 15.53
C LEU A 57 -5.30 12.03 15.13
N GLY A 58 -5.55 13.33 15.07
CA GLY A 58 -6.85 13.90 14.73
C GLY A 58 -7.26 13.57 13.31
N LEU A 59 -6.39 13.77 12.34
CA LEU A 59 -6.64 13.44 10.94
C LEU A 59 -6.98 11.96 10.74
N ALA A 60 -6.23 11.07 11.37
CA ALA A 60 -6.49 9.65 11.28
C ALA A 60 -7.81 9.23 11.97
N LEU A 61 -8.17 9.84 13.09
CA LEU A 61 -9.49 9.64 13.69
C LEU A 61 -10.60 10.20 12.79
N GLY A 62 -10.36 11.34 12.15
CA GLY A 62 -11.28 11.93 11.18
C GLY A 62 -11.56 10.97 10.03
N TYR A 63 -10.51 10.41 9.42
CA TYR A 63 -10.66 9.36 8.40
C TYR A 63 -11.46 8.15 8.91
N ALA A 64 -11.17 7.68 10.13
CA ALA A 64 -11.84 6.52 10.69
C ALA A 64 -13.34 6.77 10.91
N VAL A 65 -13.70 7.92 11.49
CA VAL A 65 -15.09 8.31 11.73
C VAL A 65 -15.82 8.54 10.40
N GLU A 66 -15.21 9.25 9.46
CA GLU A 66 -15.82 9.52 8.16
C GLU A 66 -16.17 8.25 7.41
N VAL A 67 -15.26 7.26 7.35
CA VAL A 67 -15.54 5.99 6.67
C VAL A 67 -16.76 5.29 7.30
N LEU A 68 -16.82 5.21 8.63
CA LEU A 68 -17.93 4.55 9.32
C LEU A 68 -19.26 5.28 9.08
N VAL A 69 -19.25 6.62 9.12
CA VAL A 69 -20.43 7.43 8.83
C VAL A 69 -20.84 7.29 7.36
N TYR A 70 -19.88 7.42 6.43
CA TYR A 70 -20.13 7.35 4.99
C TYR A 70 -20.78 6.03 4.59
N ILE A 71 -20.27 4.91 5.12
CA ILE A 71 -20.86 3.58 4.86
C ILE A 71 -22.34 3.55 5.27
N ALA A 72 -22.66 4.05 6.46
CA ALA A 72 -24.02 4.05 6.97
C ALA A 72 -24.94 4.96 6.13
N VAL A 73 -24.50 6.20 5.83
CA VAL A 73 -25.35 7.14 5.07
C VAL A 73 -25.46 6.78 3.59
N ARG A 74 -24.43 6.15 3.00
CA ARG A 74 -24.48 5.63 1.63
C ARG A 74 -25.42 4.45 1.52
N ALA A 75 -25.40 3.53 2.50
CA ALA A 75 -26.38 2.44 2.58
C ALA A 75 -27.83 2.96 2.72
N ALA A 76 -28.01 4.12 3.35
CA ALA A 76 -29.31 4.80 3.44
C ALA A 76 -29.68 5.63 2.19
N GLY A 77 -28.87 5.60 1.13
CA GLY A 77 -29.12 6.36 -0.12
C GLY A 77 -28.84 7.87 -0.04
N ALA A 78 -28.17 8.33 1.03
CA ALA A 78 -27.97 9.76 1.30
C ALA A 78 -26.48 10.11 1.51
N PRO A 79 -25.60 9.92 0.50
CA PRO A 79 -24.15 10.03 0.63
C PRO A 79 -23.69 11.38 1.19
N LEU A 80 -24.34 12.49 0.81
CA LEU A 80 -23.98 13.84 1.25
C LEU A 80 -24.16 14.07 2.76
N LEU A 81 -24.98 13.24 3.44
CA LEU A 81 -25.14 13.33 4.90
C LEU A 81 -23.84 12.97 5.66
N VAL A 82 -22.80 12.48 4.99
CA VAL A 82 -21.49 12.33 5.60
C VAL A 82 -20.95 13.68 6.11
N ALA A 83 -21.31 14.81 5.48
CA ALA A 83 -20.92 16.14 5.95
C ALA A 83 -21.52 16.52 7.31
N VAL A 84 -22.52 15.79 7.80
CA VAL A 84 -23.17 16.05 9.09
C VAL A 84 -22.26 15.71 10.26
N TRP A 85 -21.40 14.68 10.16
CA TRP A 85 -20.59 14.27 11.31
C TRP A 85 -19.59 15.35 11.78
N PRO A 86 -18.81 16.05 10.92
CA PRO A 86 -17.92 17.11 11.40
C PRO A 86 -18.74 18.29 11.95
N ILE A 87 -19.86 18.64 11.32
CA ILE A 87 -20.77 19.70 11.78
C ILE A 87 -21.30 19.36 13.18
N ALA A 88 -21.77 18.13 13.40
CA ALA A 88 -22.26 17.67 14.68
C ALA A 88 -21.17 17.74 15.77
N VAL A 89 -19.93 17.36 15.45
CA VAL A 89 -18.79 17.52 16.37
C VAL A 89 -18.59 18.99 16.73
N TYR A 90 -18.60 19.90 15.75
CA TYR A 90 -18.45 21.33 16.04
C TYR A 90 -19.58 21.87 16.91
N LEU A 91 -20.83 21.57 16.57
CA LEU A 91 -21.99 22.00 17.33
C LEU A 91 -21.94 21.48 18.77
N VAL A 92 -21.62 20.21 18.98
CA VAL A 92 -21.48 19.63 20.32
C VAL A 92 -20.38 20.32 21.12
N PHE A 93 -19.22 20.59 20.52
CA PHE A 93 -18.11 21.27 21.20
C PHE A 93 -18.36 22.77 21.44
N LEU A 94 -19.22 23.41 20.65
CA LEU A 94 -19.65 24.78 20.86
C LEU A 94 -20.76 24.89 21.90
N VAL A 95 -21.73 23.97 21.90
CA VAL A 95 -22.89 24.03 22.80
C VAL A 95 -22.53 23.53 24.20
N VAL A 96 -21.83 22.40 24.34
CA VAL A 96 -21.54 21.77 25.64
C VAL A 96 -20.41 22.52 26.37
N PRO A 97 -20.67 23.19 27.52
CA PRO A 97 -19.69 24.06 28.17
C PRO A 97 -18.39 23.34 28.58
N ARG A 98 -18.51 22.08 29.03
CA ARG A 98 -17.35 21.23 29.40
C ARG A 98 -16.45 20.92 28.20
N LEU A 99 -16.99 20.93 26.99
CA LEU A 99 -16.24 20.64 25.76
C LEU A 99 -15.60 21.88 25.14
N ARG A 100 -16.16 23.08 25.39
CA ARG A 100 -15.64 24.35 24.86
C ARG A 100 -14.15 24.56 25.16
N ARG A 101 -13.68 24.10 26.33
CA ARG A 101 -12.27 24.19 26.72
C ARG A 101 -11.32 23.48 25.75
N HIS A 102 -11.80 22.48 25.01
CA HIS A 102 -10.99 21.71 24.06
C HIS A 102 -10.77 22.43 22.73
N TRP A 103 -11.43 23.57 22.47
CA TRP A 103 -11.03 24.46 21.37
C TRP A 103 -9.67 25.11 21.65
N ARG A 104 -9.37 25.40 22.92
CA ARG A 104 -8.07 25.92 23.32
C ARG A 104 -7.02 24.82 23.21
N SER A 105 -5.82 25.21 22.79
CA SER A 105 -4.70 24.28 22.67
C SER A 105 -4.32 23.77 24.07
N PRO A 106 -4.21 22.44 24.29
CA PRO A 106 -3.73 21.92 25.56
C PRO A 106 -2.24 22.24 25.77
N VAL A 107 -1.71 21.93 26.95
CA VAL A 107 -0.26 22.00 27.19
C VAL A 107 0.46 21.07 26.22
N ARG A 108 1.40 21.62 25.44
CA ARG A 108 2.12 20.91 24.37
C ARG A 108 3.55 20.59 24.77
N ALA A 109 4.04 19.45 24.28
CA ALA A 109 5.46 19.15 24.34
C ALA A 109 6.21 20.12 23.41
N ARG A 110 7.19 20.84 23.95
CA ARG A 110 8.13 21.61 23.13
C ARG A 110 9.10 20.66 22.43
N THR A 111 9.29 20.86 21.14
CA THR A 111 10.28 20.13 20.35
C THR A 111 11.34 21.08 19.84
N PRO A 112 12.62 20.65 19.77
CA PRO A 112 13.64 21.40 19.07
C PRO A 112 13.24 21.71 17.62
N ILE A 113 13.70 22.83 17.09
CA ILE A 113 13.37 23.26 15.72
C ILE A 113 13.88 22.25 14.68
N TRP A 114 15.09 21.70 14.87
CA TRP A 114 15.68 20.69 13.97
C TRP A 114 14.77 19.46 13.78
N TRP A 115 14.05 19.05 14.83
CA TRP A 115 13.16 17.88 14.78
C TRP A 115 12.04 18.09 13.75
N SER A 116 11.45 19.28 13.76
CA SER A 116 10.38 19.64 12.83
C SER A 116 10.90 19.77 11.40
N TRP A 117 12.11 20.34 11.23
CA TRP A 117 12.74 20.43 9.90
C TRP A 117 13.09 19.06 9.31
N CYS A 118 13.62 18.13 10.11
CA CYS A 118 13.95 16.81 9.62
C CYS A 118 12.70 16.01 9.21
N LEU A 119 11.62 16.07 10.00
CA LEU A 119 10.34 15.43 9.60
C LEU A 119 9.76 16.08 8.35
N ALA A 120 9.83 17.41 8.24
CA ALA A 120 9.39 18.13 7.06
C ALA A 120 10.23 17.78 5.83
N LEU A 121 11.55 17.59 5.98
CA LEU A 121 12.44 17.14 4.91
C LEU A 121 12.13 15.72 4.47
N LEU A 122 11.90 14.79 5.40
CA LEU A 122 11.47 13.42 5.08
C LEU A 122 10.16 13.42 4.30
N PHE A 123 9.19 14.24 4.69
CA PHE A 123 7.95 14.38 3.93
C PHE A 123 8.16 15.03 2.56
N ALA A 124 9.01 16.06 2.45
CA ALA A 124 9.36 16.65 1.15
C ALA A 124 10.01 15.60 0.22
N LEU A 125 10.87 14.72 0.73
CA LEU A 125 11.43 13.60 -0.02
C LEU A 125 10.34 12.62 -0.48
N LEU A 126 9.33 12.32 0.35
CA LEU A 126 8.17 11.52 -0.06
C LEU A 126 7.38 12.17 -1.20
N VAL A 127 7.20 13.49 -1.16
CA VAL A 127 6.52 14.25 -2.22
C VAL A 127 7.33 14.21 -3.51
N VAL A 128 8.63 14.47 -3.46
CA VAL A 128 9.53 14.40 -4.63
C VAL A 128 9.55 12.99 -5.20
N TRP A 129 9.65 11.97 -4.35
CA TRP A 129 9.58 10.58 -4.79
C TRP A 129 8.25 10.26 -5.46
N SER A 130 7.13 10.69 -4.88
CA SER A 130 5.79 10.49 -5.45
C SER A 130 5.68 11.16 -6.82
N ALA A 131 6.22 12.38 -6.97
CA ALA A 131 6.24 13.09 -8.24
C ALA A 131 7.05 12.36 -9.32
N VAL A 132 8.27 11.94 -8.97
CA VAL A 132 9.22 11.36 -9.92
C VAL A 132 8.84 9.94 -10.33
N VAL A 133 8.34 9.12 -9.38
CA VAL A 133 8.06 7.70 -9.60
C VAL A 133 6.60 7.45 -10.00
N PHE A 134 5.65 8.09 -9.32
CA PHE A 134 4.23 7.80 -9.50
C PHE A 134 3.51 8.85 -10.35
N PHE A 135 3.56 10.15 -10.02
CA PHE A 135 2.80 11.17 -10.76
C PHE A 135 3.23 11.31 -12.21
N ARG A 136 4.53 11.18 -12.48
CA ARG A 136 5.08 11.16 -13.84
C ARG A 136 4.62 9.96 -14.64
N ALA A 137 4.44 8.80 -14.00
CA ALA A 137 3.97 7.59 -14.68
C ALA A 137 2.45 7.61 -14.86
N ASN A 138 1.71 8.08 -13.87
CA ASN A 138 0.25 8.11 -13.82
C ASN A 138 -0.24 9.54 -13.95
N THR A 139 -0.24 10.07 -15.17
CA THR A 139 -0.77 11.41 -15.40
C THR A 139 -2.29 11.44 -15.21
N VAL A 140 -2.87 12.63 -14.97
CA VAL A 140 -4.32 12.82 -14.78
C VAL A 140 -4.98 13.52 -15.97
N THR A 141 -4.19 13.95 -16.96
CA THR A 141 -4.64 14.58 -18.20
C THR A 141 -4.38 13.66 -19.40
N TRP A 142 -5.32 13.63 -20.34
CA TRP A 142 -5.22 12.89 -21.61
C TRP A 142 -4.32 13.64 -22.61
N PRO A 143 -3.60 12.98 -23.56
CA PRO A 143 -3.32 11.54 -23.75
C PRO A 143 -2.48 10.78 -22.69
N PRO A 144 -1.61 11.42 -21.90
CA PRO A 144 -0.67 10.66 -21.07
C PRO A 144 -1.29 9.78 -19.98
N THR A 145 -2.58 9.91 -19.65
CA THR A 145 -3.27 9.12 -18.60
C THR A 145 -3.33 7.64 -18.93
N GLY A 146 -3.23 7.26 -20.20
CA GLY A 146 -3.35 5.86 -20.62
C GLY A 146 -2.14 4.98 -20.33
N ILE A 147 -1.11 5.52 -19.68
CA ILE A 147 0.23 4.95 -19.71
C ILE A 147 0.53 4.26 -18.36
N ARG A 148 0.48 2.91 -18.41
CA ARG A 148 1.19 1.92 -17.56
C ARG A 148 0.54 1.29 -16.34
N ASP A 149 -0.05 2.02 -15.40
CA ASP A 149 -0.47 1.34 -14.16
C ASP A 149 -1.82 0.63 -14.34
N THR A 150 -1.77 -0.71 -14.38
CA THR A 150 -2.93 -1.57 -14.54
C THR A 150 -3.83 -1.61 -13.31
N ASP A 151 -3.33 -1.21 -12.14
CA ASP A 151 -4.09 -1.26 -10.88
C ASP A 151 -4.86 0.04 -10.61
N VAL A 152 -4.46 1.15 -11.24
CA VAL A 152 -5.18 2.44 -11.13
C VAL A 152 -6.64 2.32 -11.58
N PRO A 153 -6.97 1.76 -12.76
CA PRO A 153 -8.36 1.54 -13.18
C PRO A 153 -9.14 0.66 -12.21
N PHE A 154 -8.52 -0.41 -11.71
CA PHE A 154 -9.13 -1.28 -10.70
C PHE A 154 -9.52 -0.48 -9.44
N HIS A 155 -8.63 0.37 -8.93
CA HIS A 155 -8.92 1.23 -7.80
C HIS A 155 -9.98 2.29 -8.09
N LEU A 156 -9.98 2.88 -9.29
CA LEU A 156 -10.97 3.87 -9.70
C LEU A 156 -12.37 3.26 -9.81
N ALA A 157 -12.48 2.07 -10.38
CA ALA A 157 -13.75 1.36 -10.49
C ALA A 157 -14.33 1.07 -9.09
N LEU A 158 -13.50 0.71 -8.10
CA LEU A 158 -13.96 0.55 -6.71
C LEU A 158 -14.39 1.86 -6.04
N ILE A 159 -13.79 3.00 -6.40
CA ILE A 159 -14.25 4.31 -5.93
C ILE A 159 -15.59 4.65 -6.56
N GLY A 160 -15.74 4.42 -7.87
CA GLY A 160 -17.00 4.57 -8.60
C GLY A 160 -18.11 3.73 -7.98
N GLU A 161 -17.85 2.46 -7.72
CA GLU A 161 -18.78 1.55 -7.03
C GLU A 161 -19.24 2.15 -5.69
N LEU A 162 -18.32 2.56 -4.81
CA LEU A 162 -18.71 3.08 -3.50
C LEU A 162 -19.27 4.51 -3.50
N LYS A 163 -19.19 5.23 -4.62
CA LYS A 163 -19.96 6.47 -4.79
C LYS A 163 -21.45 6.17 -4.94
N HIS A 164 -21.80 5.04 -5.54
CA HIS A 164 -23.16 4.72 -5.98
C HIS A 164 -23.79 3.53 -5.26
N HIS A 165 -23.01 2.63 -4.66
CA HIS A 165 -23.50 1.34 -4.16
C HIS A 165 -22.88 0.93 -2.83
N VAL A 166 -23.73 0.57 -1.86
CA VAL A 166 -23.36 -0.15 -0.62
C VAL A 166 -24.51 -1.11 -0.30
N PRO A 167 -24.27 -2.43 -0.12
CA PRO A 167 -22.97 -3.12 -0.19
C PRO A 167 -22.36 -3.11 -1.61
N PRO A 168 -21.02 -3.09 -1.73
CA PRO A 168 -20.37 -3.05 -3.04
C PRO A 168 -20.40 -4.41 -3.76
N THR A 169 -20.49 -4.33 -5.08
CA THR A 169 -20.35 -5.42 -6.06
C THR A 169 -19.09 -5.22 -6.91
N VAL A 170 -18.79 -6.18 -7.77
CA VAL A 170 -17.67 -6.09 -8.71
C VAL A 170 -18.11 -5.27 -9.93
N PRO A 171 -17.61 -4.04 -10.13
CA PRO A 171 -18.17 -3.16 -11.16
C PRO A 171 -17.77 -3.56 -12.60
N TRP A 172 -16.75 -4.41 -12.78
CA TRP A 172 -16.32 -4.91 -14.11
C TRP A 172 -16.90 -6.28 -14.48
N ILE A 173 -17.65 -6.91 -13.57
CA ILE A 173 -18.40 -8.17 -13.78
C ILE A 173 -19.73 -8.07 -13.04
N ALA A 174 -20.77 -7.66 -13.74
CA ALA A 174 -22.09 -7.45 -13.16
C ALA A 174 -22.64 -8.69 -12.43
N GLY A 175 -23.30 -8.47 -11.30
CA GLY A 175 -23.94 -9.51 -10.47
C GLY A 175 -23.01 -10.23 -9.49
N ASP A 176 -21.71 -9.91 -9.45
CA ASP A 176 -20.75 -10.53 -8.54
C ASP A 176 -20.57 -9.69 -7.25
N PRO A 177 -20.64 -10.28 -6.04
CA PRO A 177 -20.33 -9.56 -4.80
C PRO A 177 -18.83 -9.23 -4.69
N LEU A 178 -18.50 -8.08 -4.10
CA LEU A 178 -17.11 -7.67 -3.90
C LEU A 178 -16.51 -8.28 -2.62
N TYR A 179 -15.70 -9.33 -2.76
CA TYR A 179 -14.92 -9.91 -1.66
C TYR A 179 -13.54 -9.26 -1.51
N TYR A 180 -13.51 -8.01 -1.05
CA TYR A 180 -12.29 -7.21 -0.95
C TYR A 180 -12.29 -6.28 0.27
N HIS A 181 -11.13 -5.67 0.57
CA HIS A 181 -11.02 -4.60 1.56
C HIS A 181 -11.22 -3.25 0.86
N TRP A 182 -12.24 -2.50 1.24
CA TRP A 182 -12.71 -1.38 0.42
C TRP A 182 -12.91 -0.05 1.15
N PHE A 183 -12.59 0.03 2.45
CA PHE A 183 -12.86 1.24 3.26
C PHE A 183 -12.09 2.49 2.80
N VAL A 184 -10.90 2.33 2.21
CA VAL A 184 -10.18 3.49 1.64
C VAL A 184 -10.92 4.09 0.44
N TYR A 185 -11.62 3.27 -0.34
CA TYR A 185 -12.39 3.74 -1.49
C TYR A 185 -13.70 4.39 -1.02
N ALA A 186 -14.27 3.97 0.12
CA ALA A 186 -15.36 4.67 0.79
C ALA A 186 -14.96 6.09 1.17
N HIS A 187 -13.77 6.27 1.75
CA HIS A 187 -13.23 7.61 2.04
C HIS A 187 -13.04 8.45 0.77
N GLN A 188 -12.52 7.88 -0.31
CA GLN A 188 -12.34 8.62 -1.56
C GLN A 188 -13.68 8.96 -2.24
N ALA A 189 -14.68 8.08 -2.12
CA ALA A 189 -16.05 8.33 -2.56
C ALA A 189 -16.71 9.47 -1.74
N ALA A 190 -16.58 9.44 -0.42
CA ALA A 190 -17.02 10.52 0.48
C ALA A 190 -16.36 11.86 0.12
N SER A 191 -15.04 11.84 -0.10
CA SER A 191 -14.26 13.01 -0.51
C SER A 191 -14.78 13.57 -1.84
N SER A 192 -15.05 12.70 -2.83
CA SER A 192 -15.60 13.10 -4.13
C SER A 192 -17.00 13.70 -4.00
N TRP A 193 -17.88 13.11 -3.17
CA TRP A 193 -19.21 13.65 -2.90
C TRP A 193 -19.17 15.04 -2.23
N ILE A 194 -18.31 15.22 -1.21
CA ILE A 194 -18.22 16.49 -0.47
C ILE A 194 -17.58 17.59 -1.31
N THR A 195 -16.52 17.26 -2.07
CA THR A 195 -15.68 18.26 -2.75
C THR A 195 -16.02 18.45 -4.22
N GLY A 196 -16.71 17.51 -4.85
CA GLY A 196 -16.91 17.47 -6.31
C GLY A 196 -15.66 17.07 -7.11
N ILE A 197 -14.53 16.80 -6.45
CA ILE A 197 -13.28 16.44 -7.12
C ILE A 197 -13.42 15.05 -7.75
N GLU A 198 -12.94 14.92 -8.99
CA GLU A 198 -13.00 13.66 -9.73
C GLU A 198 -12.15 12.57 -9.04
N PRO A 199 -12.65 11.31 -8.94
CA PRO A 199 -11.92 10.20 -8.32
C PRO A 199 -10.48 10.00 -8.82
N VAL A 200 -10.22 10.25 -10.10
CA VAL A 200 -8.87 10.13 -10.68
C VAL A 200 -7.86 11.10 -10.05
N VAL A 201 -8.29 12.33 -9.75
CA VAL A 201 -7.43 13.32 -9.10
C VAL A 201 -7.22 12.95 -7.63
N LEU A 202 -8.29 12.51 -6.94
CA LEU A 202 -8.21 12.05 -5.56
C LEU A 202 -7.26 10.89 -5.39
N LEU A 203 -7.38 9.85 -6.22
CA LEU A 203 -6.57 8.64 -6.16
C LEU A 203 -5.11 8.91 -6.53
N CYS A 204 -4.89 9.60 -7.66
CA CYS A 204 -3.56 9.69 -8.26
C CYS A 204 -2.72 10.86 -7.71
N ARG A 205 -3.31 11.80 -6.96
CA ARG A 205 -2.61 13.03 -6.53
C ARG A 205 -2.83 13.40 -5.07
N LEU A 206 -4.06 13.37 -4.59
CA LEU A 206 -4.41 14.07 -3.35
C LEU A 206 -4.44 13.18 -2.11
N SER A 207 -5.10 12.01 -2.17
CA SER A 207 -5.50 11.27 -0.96
C SER A 207 -4.34 10.68 -0.16
N MET A 208 -3.28 10.19 -0.83
CA MET A 208 -2.21 9.46 -0.13
C MET A 208 -1.26 10.39 0.63
N LEU A 209 -0.99 11.59 0.13
CA LEU A 209 -0.03 12.53 0.75
C LEU A 209 -0.35 12.88 2.22
N PRO A 210 -1.58 13.29 2.59
CA PRO A 210 -1.91 13.55 3.98
C PRO A 210 -1.87 12.29 4.85
N MET A 211 -2.20 11.11 4.31
CA MET A 211 -2.08 9.83 5.03
C MET A 211 -0.61 9.51 5.33
N LEU A 212 0.28 9.70 4.34
CA LEU A 212 1.73 9.51 4.47
C LEU A 212 2.34 10.49 5.47
N ALA A 213 1.91 11.76 5.45
CA ALA A 213 2.33 12.77 6.42
C ALA A 213 1.97 12.35 7.85
N ALA A 214 0.71 11.95 8.07
CA ALA A 214 0.26 11.48 9.38
C ALA A 214 0.99 10.20 9.81
N PHE A 215 1.18 9.24 8.90
CA PHE A 215 1.88 7.99 9.17
C PHE A 215 3.31 8.26 9.64
N LEU A 216 4.03 9.14 8.94
CA LEU A 216 5.39 9.54 9.29
C LEU A 216 5.49 10.08 10.73
N ILE A 217 4.55 10.95 11.10
CA ILE A 217 4.49 11.53 12.45
C ILE A 217 4.17 10.45 13.50
N VAL A 218 3.20 9.56 13.22
CA VAL A 218 2.80 8.50 14.17
C VAL A 218 3.90 7.46 14.36
N ILE A 219 4.64 7.11 13.31
CA ILE A 219 5.81 6.24 13.43
C ILE A 219 6.94 6.92 14.21
N ALA A 220 7.21 8.21 13.97
CA ALA A 220 8.17 8.97 14.75
C ALA A 220 7.76 9.03 16.24
N MET A 221 6.47 9.26 16.53
CA MET A 221 5.89 9.22 17.86
C MET A 221 6.07 7.84 18.52
N THR A 222 5.82 6.76 17.77
CA THR A 222 6.04 5.37 18.21
C THR A 222 7.50 5.14 18.58
N GLY A 223 8.42 5.53 17.69
CA GLY A 223 9.86 5.41 17.92
C GLY A 223 10.33 6.22 19.13
N HIS A 224 9.82 7.43 19.32
CA HIS A 224 10.17 8.25 20.48
C HIS A 224 9.69 7.62 21.79
N ARG A 225 8.49 7.03 21.79
CA ARG A 225 7.93 6.33 22.97
C ARG A 225 8.72 5.09 23.35
N VAL A 226 9.18 4.31 22.38
CA VAL A 226 9.96 3.08 22.65
C VAL A 226 11.38 3.41 23.10
N THR A 227 12.03 4.35 22.41
CA THR A 227 13.46 4.63 22.59
C THR A 227 13.77 5.74 23.60
N GLY A 228 12.82 6.62 23.88
CA GLY A 228 13.02 7.86 24.66
C GLY A 228 13.92 8.89 23.96
N SER A 229 14.25 8.71 22.67
CA SER A 229 15.23 9.51 21.95
C SER A 229 14.63 10.09 20.66
N ARG A 230 14.67 11.41 20.50
CA ARG A 230 14.21 12.06 19.26
C ARG A 230 15.13 11.71 18.06
N PRO A 231 16.46 11.79 18.15
CA PRO A 231 17.32 11.34 17.04
C PRO A 231 17.02 9.90 16.60
N ALA A 232 16.83 8.97 17.55
CA ALA A 232 16.49 7.59 17.22
C ALA A 232 15.10 7.48 16.55
N ALA A 233 14.12 8.25 17.01
CA ALA A 233 12.80 8.31 16.41
C ALA A 233 12.83 8.85 14.96
N LEU A 234 13.73 9.79 14.66
CA LEU A 234 13.95 10.27 13.30
C LEU A 234 14.56 9.18 12.42
N VAL A 235 15.54 8.43 12.92
CA VAL A 235 16.13 7.28 12.21
C VAL A 235 15.06 6.21 11.96
N ILE A 236 14.16 5.97 12.90
CA ILE A 236 13.02 5.06 12.73
C ILE A 236 12.09 5.55 11.62
N ALA A 237 11.73 6.84 11.62
CA ALA A 237 10.87 7.44 10.60
C ALA A 237 11.50 7.37 9.21
N ALA A 238 12.80 7.69 9.09
CA ALA A 238 13.55 7.54 7.85
C ALA A 238 13.67 6.07 7.44
N GLY A 239 13.93 5.17 8.38
CA GLY A 239 14.04 3.73 8.15
C GLY A 239 12.73 3.11 7.68
N ALA A 240 11.59 3.59 8.19
CA ALA A 240 10.28 3.24 7.65
C ALA A 240 10.19 3.59 6.15
N ILE A 241 10.64 4.76 5.74
CA ILE A 241 10.54 5.15 4.33
C ILE A 241 11.52 4.34 3.44
N PHE A 242 12.77 4.20 3.88
CA PHE A 242 13.88 3.87 2.98
C PHE A 242 14.48 2.48 3.15
N VAL A 243 14.33 1.81 4.30
CA VAL A 243 14.95 0.49 4.51
C VAL A 243 14.28 -0.55 3.61
N GLY A 244 15.09 -1.34 2.91
CA GLY A 244 14.66 -2.53 2.17
C GLY A 244 15.70 -3.64 2.26
N ALA A 245 15.37 -4.79 1.67
CA ALA A 245 16.33 -5.86 1.48
C ALA A 245 17.51 -5.34 0.61
N PRO A 246 18.77 -5.44 1.06
CA PRO A 246 19.91 -4.97 0.30
C PRO A 246 20.11 -5.78 -0.98
N SER A 247 19.75 -5.19 -2.12
CA SER A 247 20.01 -5.76 -3.44
C SER A 247 21.39 -5.31 -3.92
N LEU A 248 22.40 -6.18 -3.78
CA LEU A 248 23.77 -5.88 -4.20
C LEU A 248 24.06 -6.22 -5.67
N PHE A 249 23.04 -6.15 -6.51
CA PHE A 249 23.08 -6.45 -7.94
C PHE A 249 23.05 -5.17 -8.76
N LEU A 250 23.65 -5.22 -9.95
CA LEU A 250 23.44 -4.24 -11.00
C LEU A 250 22.19 -4.63 -11.82
N GLY A 251 21.48 -3.63 -12.35
CA GLY A 251 20.32 -3.82 -13.21
C GLY A 251 18.99 -3.87 -12.45
N ARG A 252 18.01 -4.62 -12.97
CA ARG A 252 16.67 -4.68 -12.37
C ARG A 252 16.75 -5.56 -11.13
N SER A 253 16.52 -4.96 -9.96
CA SER A 253 16.46 -5.73 -8.72
C SER A 253 15.34 -6.78 -8.81
N PRO A 254 15.63 -8.06 -8.54
CA PRO A 254 14.65 -9.13 -8.63
C PRO A 254 13.50 -8.87 -7.65
N TYR A 255 12.29 -9.30 -8.02
CA TYR A 255 11.05 -8.72 -7.52
C TYR A 255 10.94 -8.63 -5.98
N PRO A 256 11.33 -9.64 -5.17
CA PRO A 256 11.23 -9.51 -3.70
C PRO A 256 12.43 -8.81 -3.05
N PHE A 257 13.56 -8.66 -3.74
CA PHE A 257 14.72 -7.91 -3.26
C PHE A 257 14.55 -6.41 -3.51
N ALA A 258 13.73 -6.04 -4.49
CA ALA A 258 13.32 -4.66 -4.73
C ALA A 258 12.32 -4.13 -3.69
N TRP A 259 11.76 -4.99 -2.83
CA TRP A 259 10.58 -4.72 -2.02
C TRP A 259 10.91 -4.44 -0.54
N GLY A 260 10.49 -3.28 -0.03
CA GLY A 260 10.65 -2.84 1.36
C GLY A 260 10.25 -1.37 1.54
N GLY A 261 10.00 -0.88 2.76
CA GLY A 261 9.68 0.54 2.97
C GLY A 261 8.28 0.99 2.51
N VAL A 262 7.81 2.14 3.04
CA VAL A 262 6.49 2.72 2.68
C VAL A 262 6.39 3.04 1.19
N LEU A 263 7.48 3.49 0.58
CA LEU A 263 7.49 3.97 -0.80
C LEU A 263 6.92 2.94 -1.79
N GLN A 264 7.12 1.64 -1.57
CA GLN A 264 6.65 0.62 -2.53
C GLN A 264 5.13 0.53 -2.66
N SER A 265 4.43 0.72 -1.54
CA SER A 265 2.99 0.50 -1.45
C SER A 265 2.19 1.81 -1.37
N ALA A 266 2.89 2.94 -1.18
CA ALA A 266 2.33 4.26 -0.93
C ALA A 266 1.17 4.63 -1.88
N TRP A 267 1.34 4.37 -3.18
CA TRP A 267 0.34 4.68 -4.20
C TRP A 267 -0.26 3.43 -4.86
N ASN A 268 0.56 2.40 -5.08
CA ASN A 268 0.11 1.16 -5.74
C ASN A 268 -0.85 0.32 -4.88
N SER A 269 -0.97 0.63 -3.59
CA SER A 269 -2.00 0.02 -2.75
C SER A 269 -2.55 1.05 -1.76
N PRO A 270 -3.55 1.85 -2.16
CA PRO A 270 -4.18 2.85 -1.30
C PRO A 270 -4.65 2.25 0.03
N SER A 271 -5.13 1.01 -0.01
CA SER A 271 -5.55 0.25 1.17
C SER A 271 -4.41 -0.04 2.14
N GLN A 272 -3.21 -0.33 1.64
CA GLN A 272 -2.02 -0.53 2.48
C GLN A 272 -1.60 0.78 3.15
N THR A 273 -1.59 1.89 2.42
CA THR A 273 -1.25 3.22 2.99
C THR A 273 -2.25 3.65 4.06
N PHE A 274 -3.53 3.52 3.76
CA PHE A 274 -4.61 3.85 4.68
C PHE A 274 -4.59 2.95 5.92
N GLY A 275 -4.55 1.63 5.73
CA GLY A 275 -4.46 0.67 6.83
C GLY A 275 -3.19 0.84 7.67
N GLY A 276 -2.06 1.18 7.04
CA GLY A 276 -0.78 1.41 7.73
C GLY A 276 -0.81 2.59 8.69
N LEU A 277 -1.44 3.72 8.30
CA LEU A 277 -1.69 4.85 9.19
C LEU A 277 -2.51 4.44 10.41
N LEU A 278 -3.66 3.81 10.17
CA LEU A 278 -4.58 3.42 11.25
C LEU A 278 -3.94 2.37 12.16
N PHE A 279 -3.19 1.42 11.59
CA PHE A 279 -2.50 0.39 12.34
C PHE A 279 -1.36 0.97 13.21
N ALA A 280 -0.64 1.98 12.73
CA ALA A 280 0.36 2.68 13.53
C ALA A 280 -0.26 3.31 14.80
N LEU A 281 -1.51 3.78 14.71
CA LEU A 281 -2.24 4.28 15.87
C LEU A 281 -2.69 3.18 16.82
N VAL A 282 -3.15 2.04 16.29
CA VAL A 282 -3.43 0.86 17.11
C VAL A 282 -2.19 0.50 17.94
N VAL A 283 -1.01 0.49 17.33
CA VAL A 283 0.24 0.23 18.06
C VAL A 283 0.52 1.30 19.11
N VAL A 284 0.39 2.59 18.80
CA VAL A 284 0.55 3.69 19.78
C VAL A 284 -0.38 3.54 20.99
N LEU A 285 -1.65 3.18 20.75
CA LEU A 285 -2.65 2.96 21.80
C LEU A 285 -2.28 1.76 22.68
N LEU A 286 -1.84 0.66 22.07
CA LEU A 286 -1.41 -0.53 22.81
C LEU A 286 -0.15 -0.25 23.66
N LEU A 287 0.78 0.57 23.17
CA LEU A 287 1.92 1.01 23.96
C LEU A 287 1.49 1.80 25.21
N ASP A 288 0.37 2.52 25.16
CA ASP A 288 -0.20 3.20 26.34
C ASP A 288 -0.92 2.23 27.28
N VAL A 289 -1.64 1.24 26.73
CA VAL A 289 -2.24 0.14 27.51
C VAL A 289 -1.17 -0.60 28.31
N PHE A 290 -0.05 -0.95 27.69
CA PHE A 290 1.05 -1.67 28.35
C PHE A 290 1.71 -0.84 29.46
N ARG A 291 1.73 0.50 29.31
CA ARG A 291 2.16 1.43 30.36
C ARG A 291 1.09 1.66 31.44
N ARG A 292 0.02 0.85 31.44
CA ARG A 292 -1.09 0.86 32.39
C ARG A 292 -1.81 2.22 32.48
N ARG A 293 -1.80 2.99 31.39
CA ARG A 293 -2.66 4.18 31.28
C ARG A 293 -4.10 3.70 31.22
N ARG A 294 -4.95 4.28 32.05
CA ARG A 294 -6.38 3.92 32.16
C ARG A 294 -7.23 5.04 31.57
N GLY A 295 -8.33 4.65 30.94
CA GLY A 295 -9.33 5.57 30.41
C GLY A 295 -10.22 4.88 29.38
N ALA A 296 -11.54 5.02 29.51
CA ALA A 296 -12.50 4.45 28.57
C ALA A 296 -12.25 4.97 27.13
N GLY A 297 -11.85 6.24 26.98
CA GLY A 297 -11.55 6.84 25.68
C GLY A 297 -10.46 6.12 24.89
N LEU A 298 -9.46 5.54 25.56
CA LEU A 298 -8.40 4.77 24.89
C LEU A 298 -8.95 3.48 24.27
N TRP A 299 -9.83 2.77 24.99
CA TRP A 299 -10.48 1.56 24.49
C TRP A 299 -11.47 1.85 23.36
N VAL A 300 -12.20 2.96 23.46
CA VAL A 300 -13.07 3.44 22.38
C VAL A 300 -12.26 3.71 21.11
N LEU A 301 -11.14 4.44 21.22
CA LEU A 301 -10.25 4.69 20.09
C LEU A 301 -9.69 3.39 19.50
N LEU A 302 -9.25 2.47 20.37
CA LEU A 302 -8.73 1.16 19.92
C LEU A 302 -9.80 0.38 19.14
N GLY A 303 -11.04 0.36 19.62
CA GLY A 303 -12.16 -0.29 18.94
C GLY A 303 -12.45 0.32 17.57
N ILE A 304 -12.56 1.65 17.50
CA ILE A 304 -12.78 2.38 16.24
C ILE A 304 -11.67 2.05 15.23
N PHE A 305 -10.40 2.17 15.63
CA PHE A 305 -9.30 1.90 14.72
C PHE A 305 -9.21 0.43 14.29
N LEU A 306 -9.51 -0.53 15.16
CA LEU A 306 -9.54 -1.95 14.77
C LEU A 306 -10.64 -2.24 13.73
N VAL A 307 -11.83 -1.69 13.92
CA VAL A 307 -12.95 -1.83 12.96
C VAL A 307 -12.60 -1.20 11.61
N VAL A 308 -11.94 -0.04 11.59
CA VAL A 308 -11.58 0.60 10.32
C VAL A 308 -10.37 -0.08 9.67
N VAL A 309 -9.36 -0.52 10.44
CA VAL A 309 -8.22 -1.32 9.93
C VAL A 309 -8.70 -2.60 9.26
N MET A 310 -9.72 -3.26 9.83
CA MET A 310 -10.35 -4.46 9.28
C MET A 310 -10.80 -4.26 7.83
N GLY A 311 -11.58 -3.20 7.56
CA GLY A 311 -12.06 -2.88 6.22
C GLY A 311 -11.05 -2.14 5.35
N ALA A 312 -10.02 -1.52 5.93
CA ALA A 312 -8.93 -0.88 5.21
C ALA A 312 -7.98 -1.91 4.61
N LYS A 313 -7.45 -2.83 5.43
CA LYS A 313 -6.55 -3.92 5.03
C LYS A 313 -6.46 -4.96 6.14
N ALA A 314 -7.21 -6.05 6.03
CA ALA A 314 -7.31 -7.05 7.10
C ALA A 314 -5.99 -7.76 7.48
N VAL A 315 -4.95 -7.72 6.63
CA VAL A 315 -3.64 -8.35 6.90
C VAL A 315 -2.99 -7.88 8.21
N TYR A 316 -3.35 -6.68 8.70
CA TYR A 316 -2.87 -6.14 9.98
C TYR A 316 -3.38 -6.90 11.20
N LEU A 317 -4.59 -7.46 11.14
CA LEU A 317 -5.24 -8.14 12.27
C LEU A 317 -4.55 -9.46 12.69
N PRO A 318 -4.22 -10.41 11.80
CA PRO A 318 -3.50 -11.61 12.21
C PRO A 318 -2.10 -11.29 12.73
N MET A 319 -1.40 -10.30 12.14
CA MET A 319 -0.10 -9.86 12.65
C MET A 319 -0.19 -9.30 14.06
N LEU A 320 -1.21 -8.48 14.32
CA LEU A 320 -1.48 -7.96 15.66
C LEU A 320 -1.83 -9.07 16.64
N GLY A 321 -2.67 -10.03 16.23
CA GLY A 321 -3.07 -11.16 17.06
C GLY A 321 -1.87 -11.97 17.56
N VAL A 322 -0.93 -12.30 16.67
CA VAL A 322 0.32 -13.00 17.05
C VAL A 322 1.16 -12.16 18.02
N GLY A 323 1.31 -10.87 17.74
CA GLY A 323 2.03 -9.95 18.64
C GLY A 323 1.40 -9.85 20.03
N LEU A 324 0.08 -9.72 20.12
CA LEU A 324 -0.66 -9.67 21.38
C LEU A 324 -0.60 -11.01 22.13
N ALA A 325 -0.70 -12.14 21.43
CA ALA A 325 -0.55 -13.46 22.04
C ALA A 325 0.84 -13.65 22.66
N ALA A 326 1.90 -13.26 21.94
CA ALA A 326 3.26 -13.29 22.46
C ALA A 326 3.42 -12.41 23.71
N VAL A 327 2.84 -11.21 23.71
CA VAL A 327 2.83 -10.32 24.89
C VAL A 327 2.07 -10.96 26.06
N ALA A 328 0.92 -11.57 25.81
CA ALA A 328 0.13 -12.25 26.85
C ALA A 328 0.94 -13.36 27.52
N VAL A 329 1.62 -14.21 26.73
CA VAL A 329 2.52 -15.25 27.24
C VAL A 329 3.62 -14.64 28.12
N VAL A 330 4.28 -13.58 27.66
CA VAL A 330 5.35 -12.92 28.43
C VAL A 330 4.83 -12.31 29.73
N GLU A 331 3.66 -11.66 29.75
CA GLU A 331 3.10 -11.11 30.98
C GLU A 331 2.69 -12.22 31.97
N VAL A 332 2.11 -13.33 31.49
CA VAL A 332 1.78 -14.50 32.33
C VAL A 332 3.03 -15.10 32.96
N VAL A 333 4.09 -15.32 32.17
CA VAL A 333 5.38 -15.81 32.68
C VAL A 333 5.98 -14.85 33.70
N ARG A 334 5.78 -13.54 33.53
CA ARG A 334 6.18 -12.50 34.48
C ARG A 334 5.21 -12.33 35.67
N ARG A 335 4.23 -13.22 35.81
CA ARG A 335 3.20 -13.21 36.86
C ARG A 335 2.41 -11.90 36.92
N ARG A 336 2.14 -11.31 35.75
CA ARG A 336 1.32 -10.10 35.61
C ARG A 336 0.00 -10.46 34.93
N PRO A 337 -1.14 -9.97 35.42
CA PRO A 337 -2.44 -10.28 34.83
C PRO A 337 -2.55 -9.65 33.43
N PRO A 338 -2.74 -10.44 32.36
CA PRO A 338 -2.73 -9.95 30.98
C PRO A 338 -4.11 -9.46 30.50
N TRP A 339 -5.05 -9.12 31.41
CA TRP A 339 -6.46 -8.87 31.05
C TRP A 339 -6.64 -7.83 29.94
N SER A 340 -5.91 -6.72 29.99
CA SER A 340 -5.97 -5.72 28.93
C SER A 340 -5.48 -6.26 27.59
N ILE A 341 -4.46 -7.12 27.59
CA ILE A 341 -3.95 -7.75 26.36
C ILE A 341 -4.98 -8.75 25.84
N LEU A 342 -5.64 -9.51 26.72
CA LEU A 342 -6.69 -10.45 26.34
C LEU A 342 -7.91 -9.73 25.74
N ILE A 343 -8.31 -8.58 26.30
CA ILE A 343 -9.37 -7.75 25.72
C ILE A 343 -8.97 -7.27 24.32
N ALA A 344 -7.77 -6.71 24.16
CA ALA A 344 -7.29 -6.26 22.85
C ALA A 344 -7.19 -7.42 21.84
N LEU A 345 -6.77 -8.61 22.29
CA LEU A 345 -6.69 -9.82 21.48
C LEU A 345 -8.08 -10.29 21.06
N ALA A 346 -9.07 -10.27 21.96
CA ALA A 346 -10.46 -10.61 21.66
C ALA A 346 -11.07 -9.62 20.65
N MET A 347 -10.85 -8.31 20.81
CA MET A 347 -11.28 -7.29 19.85
C MET A 347 -10.65 -7.53 18.47
N THR A 348 -9.36 -7.85 18.44
CA THR A 348 -8.62 -8.15 17.20
C THR A 348 -9.16 -9.42 16.53
N ALA A 349 -9.41 -10.48 17.31
CA ALA A 349 -9.96 -11.72 16.82
C ALA A 349 -11.38 -11.54 16.28
N ALA A 350 -12.24 -10.79 16.98
CA ALA A 350 -13.59 -10.46 16.51
C ALA A 350 -13.56 -9.72 15.16
N CYS A 351 -12.68 -8.71 15.02
CA CYS A 351 -12.50 -8.01 13.74
C CYS A 351 -11.97 -8.96 12.65
N LEU A 352 -11.05 -9.87 12.97
CA LEU A 352 -10.50 -10.82 12.00
C LEU A 352 -11.56 -11.79 11.50
N VAL A 353 -12.37 -12.34 12.41
CA VAL A 353 -13.48 -13.23 12.09
C VAL A 353 -14.51 -12.48 11.23
N PHE A 354 -14.88 -11.25 11.61
CA PHE A 354 -15.80 -10.44 10.81
C PHE A 354 -15.23 -10.15 9.42
N ALA A 355 -13.97 -9.74 9.29
CA ALA A 355 -13.34 -9.55 7.98
C ALA A 355 -13.42 -10.82 7.13
N GLN A 356 -13.01 -11.96 7.68
CA GLN A 356 -12.93 -13.19 6.91
C GLN A 356 -14.32 -13.68 6.46
N LEU A 357 -15.34 -13.57 7.32
CA LEU A 357 -16.68 -14.07 7.02
C LEU A 357 -17.53 -13.08 6.22
N VAL A 358 -17.46 -11.79 6.54
CA VAL A 358 -18.35 -10.77 5.97
C VAL A 358 -17.71 -10.04 4.79
N LEU A 359 -16.49 -9.50 4.96
CA LEU A 359 -15.84 -8.72 3.89
C LEU A 359 -15.26 -9.61 2.78
N PHE A 360 -14.79 -10.80 3.15
CA PHE A 360 -14.18 -11.74 2.21
C PHE A 360 -15.03 -12.98 1.92
N GLY A 361 -16.23 -13.12 2.51
CA GLY A 361 -17.13 -14.24 2.21
C GLY A 361 -16.51 -15.63 2.44
N GLY A 362 -15.52 -15.76 3.31
CA GLY A 362 -14.76 -16.98 3.55
C GLY A 362 -13.77 -17.36 2.45
N VAL A 363 -13.64 -16.58 1.37
CA VAL A 363 -12.75 -16.90 0.25
C VAL A 363 -11.28 -16.62 0.57
N ARG A 364 -10.38 -17.31 -0.14
CA ARG A 364 -8.94 -17.18 0.03
C ARG A 364 -8.30 -16.11 -0.87
N ASN A 365 -9.04 -15.57 -1.83
CA ASN A 365 -8.56 -14.59 -2.80
C ASN A 365 -7.22 -15.01 -3.44
N GLY A 366 -7.06 -16.30 -3.78
CA GLY A 366 -5.84 -16.82 -4.43
C GLY A 366 -4.65 -17.04 -3.51
N MET A 367 -4.76 -16.74 -2.21
CA MET A 367 -3.71 -17.04 -1.25
C MET A 367 -3.70 -18.54 -0.97
N THR A 368 -2.58 -19.20 -1.22
CA THR A 368 -2.44 -20.65 -1.01
C THR A 368 -1.22 -20.96 -0.15
N PHE A 369 -1.26 -22.09 0.54
CA PHE A 369 -0.07 -22.62 1.21
C PHE A 369 0.85 -23.22 0.13
N TYR A 370 1.88 -22.46 -0.23
CA TYR A 370 2.86 -22.84 -1.25
C TYR A 370 4.24 -22.38 -0.77
N PRO A 371 4.95 -23.21 -0.01
CA PRO A 371 6.22 -22.82 0.58
C PRO A 371 7.25 -22.39 -0.47
N LEU A 372 7.97 -21.32 -0.15
CA LEU A 372 9.05 -20.73 -0.93
C LEU A 372 8.63 -20.31 -2.35
N TRP A 373 7.33 -20.07 -2.59
CA TRP A 373 6.81 -19.62 -3.89
C TRP A 373 7.58 -18.38 -4.41
N ALA A 374 7.77 -17.38 -3.54
CA ALA A 374 8.49 -16.17 -3.89
C ALA A 374 9.97 -16.42 -4.22
N MET A 375 10.61 -17.39 -3.56
CA MET A 375 12.01 -17.74 -3.79
C MET A 375 12.19 -18.46 -5.13
N ARG A 376 11.25 -19.34 -5.49
CA ARG A 376 11.22 -19.97 -6.83
C ARG A 376 11.12 -18.92 -7.94
N ARG A 377 10.25 -17.93 -7.74
CA ARG A 377 10.08 -16.82 -8.68
C ARG A 377 11.33 -15.92 -8.75
N SER A 378 11.93 -15.64 -7.60
CA SER A 378 13.18 -14.86 -7.53
C SER A 378 14.32 -15.52 -8.27
N TRP A 379 14.45 -16.85 -8.15
CA TRP A 379 15.48 -17.60 -8.84
C TRP A 379 15.34 -17.47 -10.36
N ALA A 380 14.12 -17.60 -10.89
CA ALA A 380 13.86 -17.40 -12.32
C ALA A 380 14.18 -15.96 -12.76
N ASP A 381 13.75 -14.95 -11.97
CA ASP A 381 14.06 -13.53 -12.22
C ASP A 381 15.58 -13.27 -12.23
N MET A 382 16.32 -13.90 -11.32
CA MET A 382 17.77 -13.72 -11.16
C MET A 382 18.56 -14.38 -12.28
N THR A 383 18.14 -15.55 -12.72
CA THR A 383 18.87 -16.37 -13.70
C THR A 383 18.44 -16.13 -15.14
N GLY A 384 17.37 -15.34 -15.36
CA GLY A 384 16.80 -15.13 -16.68
C GLY A 384 16.14 -16.37 -17.28
N ARG A 385 15.93 -17.42 -16.47
CA ARG A 385 15.31 -18.67 -16.90
C ARG A 385 13.80 -18.52 -16.98
N VAL A 386 13.21 -19.14 -18.00
CA VAL A 386 11.76 -19.14 -18.18
C VAL A 386 11.11 -19.80 -16.98
N TYR A 387 9.99 -19.24 -16.53
CA TYR A 387 9.19 -19.75 -15.42
C TYR A 387 8.55 -21.12 -15.71
N THR A 388 9.13 -22.03 -16.47
CA THR A 388 8.53 -23.37 -16.70
C THR A 388 9.24 -24.46 -15.92
N ALA A 389 10.43 -24.19 -15.38
CA ALA A 389 11.24 -25.14 -14.62
C ALA A 389 11.25 -24.81 -13.13
N SER A 390 11.05 -25.84 -12.29
CA SER A 390 11.31 -25.73 -10.86
C SER A 390 12.80 -25.55 -10.61
N PRO A 391 13.22 -24.64 -9.72
CA PRO A 391 14.63 -24.55 -9.34
C PRO A 391 15.10 -25.87 -8.73
N PRO A 392 16.34 -26.29 -9.00
CA PRO A 392 17.04 -27.27 -8.18
C PRO A 392 16.98 -26.91 -6.69
N LEU A 393 17.03 -27.93 -5.81
CA LEU A 393 16.85 -27.73 -4.37
C LEU A 393 17.94 -26.83 -3.77
N ASP A 394 19.18 -27.02 -4.18
CA ASP A 394 20.33 -26.20 -3.80
C ASP A 394 20.16 -24.73 -4.22
N SER A 395 19.71 -24.46 -5.46
CA SER A 395 19.41 -23.09 -5.91
C SER A 395 18.27 -22.47 -5.11
N LEU A 396 17.22 -23.23 -4.81
CA LEU A 396 16.10 -22.75 -3.99
C LEU A 396 16.54 -22.43 -2.56
N LEU A 397 17.33 -23.30 -1.93
CA LEU A 397 17.89 -23.07 -0.60
C LEU A 397 18.85 -21.87 -0.60
N GLY A 398 19.68 -21.73 -1.63
CA GLY A 398 20.61 -20.60 -1.79
C GLY A 398 19.89 -19.26 -1.91
N VAL A 399 18.85 -19.14 -2.75
CA VAL A 399 18.04 -17.92 -2.87
C VAL A 399 17.27 -17.62 -1.58
N THR A 400 16.75 -18.66 -0.91
CA THR A 400 16.06 -18.51 0.38
C THR A 400 16.99 -18.00 1.47
N LEU A 401 18.20 -18.59 1.57
CA LEU A 401 19.24 -18.14 2.50
C LEU A 401 19.64 -16.70 2.19
N LEU A 402 19.87 -16.38 0.92
CA LEU A 402 20.24 -15.05 0.47
C LEU A 402 19.19 -14.00 0.87
N TYR A 403 17.91 -14.27 0.58
CA TYR A 403 16.81 -13.38 0.96
C TYR A 403 16.71 -13.18 2.48
N THR A 404 16.85 -14.27 3.24
CA THR A 404 16.83 -14.25 4.71
C THR A 404 18.00 -13.44 5.27
N LEU A 405 19.21 -13.62 4.74
CA LEU A 405 20.40 -12.87 5.12
C LEU A 405 20.26 -11.38 4.80
N CYS A 406 19.65 -11.01 3.67
CA CYS A 406 19.38 -9.62 3.32
C CYS A 406 18.53 -8.93 4.40
N TRP A 407 17.43 -9.54 4.82
CA TRP A 407 16.61 -9.00 5.90
C TRP A 407 17.30 -9.05 7.27
N ALA A 408 18.07 -10.11 7.54
CA ALA A 408 18.86 -10.21 8.76
C ALA A 408 19.90 -9.09 8.85
N ILE A 409 20.55 -8.71 7.73
CA ILE A 409 21.49 -7.60 7.64
C ILE A 409 20.76 -6.27 7.87
N ALA A 410 19.65 -6.02 7.15
CA ALA A 410 18.89 -4.78 7.27
C ALA A 410 18.31 -4.56 8.68
N LEU A 411 18.02 -5.65 9.40
CA LEU A 411 17.41 -5.63 10.73
C LEU A 411 18.36 -6.11 11.84
N CYS A 412 19.67 -6.21 11.58
CA CYS A 412 20.63 -6.76 12.54
C CYS A 412 20.71 -5.95 13.83
N GLY A 413 20.25 -4.69 13.80
CA GLY A 413 20.00 -3.86 14.97
C GLY A 413 19.21 -4.54 16.09
N ILE A 414 18.29 -5.47 15.77
CA ILE A 414 17.51 -6.23 16.75
C ILE A 414 18.43 -7.04 17.67
N LEU A 415 19.55 -7.56 17.15
CA LEU A 415 20.53 -8.30 17.95
C LEU A 415 21.12 -7.42 19.05
N GLY A 416 21.19 -6.10 18.87
CA GLY A 416 21.62 -5.16 19.91
C GLY A 416 20.78 -5.24 21.19
N LEU A 417 19.54 -5.75 21.14
CA LEU A 417 18.71 -6.02 22.32
C LEU A 417 19.32 -7.10 23.23
N LEU A 418 20.11 -8.04 22.69
CA LEU A 418 20.85 -9.06 23.46
C LEU A 418 21.90 -8.44 24.38
N SER A 419 22.35 -7.21 24.08
CA SER A 419 23.24 -6.47 24.98
C SER A 419 22.52 -6.06 26.27
N ARG A 420 21.19 -6.16 26.35
CA ARG A 420 20.43 -6.04 27.59
C ARG A 420 19.22 -6.97 27.52
N PRO A 421 19.37 -8.27 27.82
CA PRO A 421 18.35 -9.29 27.57
C PRO A 421 16.96 -8.99 28.16
N ARG A 422 16.90 -8.26 29.28
CA ARG A 422 15.63 -7.76 29.88
C ARG A 422 14.80 -6.89 28.91
N SER A 423 15.41 -6.33 27.87
CA SER A 423 14.72 -5.54 26.86
C SER A 423 13.88 -6.41 25.93
N LEU A 424 14.29 -7.67 25.69
CA LEU A 424 13.55 -8.62 24.86
C LEU A 424 12.21 -9.05 25.47
N THR A 425 12.07 -8.95 26.79
CA THR A 425 10.85 -9.31 27.52
C THR A 425 9.96 -8.11 27.84
N ARG A 426 10.27 -6.93 27.28
CA ARG A 426 9.36 -5.78 27.37
C ARG A 426 8.20 -5.97 26.40
N SER A 427 6.99 -5.68 26.88
CA SER A 427 5.75 -5.86 26.13
C SER A 427 5.74 -5.10 24.80
N ASP A 428 6.37 -3.93 24.73
CA ASP A 428 6.50 -3.15 23.49
C ASP A 428 7.43 -3.83 22.47
N THR A 429 8.59 -4.32 22.92
CA THR A 429 9.51 -5.09 22.08
C THR A 429 8.89 -6.41 21.60
N VAL A 430 8.25 -7.15 22.51
CA VAL A 430 7.60 -8.44 22.18
C VAL A 430 6.48 -8.24 21.16
N LEU A 431 5.66 -7.21 21.31
CA LEU A 431 4.61 -6.88 20.34
C LEU A 431 5.19 -6.66 18.94
N MET A 432 6.24 -5.83 18.83
CA MET A 432 6.86 -5.48 17.55
C MET A 432 7.55 -6.67 16.90
N LEU A 433 8.24 -7.51 17.68
CA LEU A 433 8.85 -8.74 17.19
C LEU A 433 7.80 -9.76 16.75
N GLY A 434 6.68 -9.89 17.48
CA GLY A 434 5.58 -10.78 17.11
C GLY A 434 4.86 -10.33 15.84
N ILE A 435 4.58 -9.03 15.69
CA ILE A 435 4.09 -8.44 14.42
C ILE A 435 5.08 -8.72 13.29
N GLY A 436 6.37 -8.54 13.56
CA GLY A 436 7.46 -8.81 12.62
C GLY A 436 7.50 -10.26 12.14
N ALA A 437 7.48 -11.21 13.07
CA ALA A 437 7.47 -12.64 12.78
C ALA A 437 6.23 -13.04 11.96
N ALA A 438 5.05 -12.58 12.37
CA ALA A 438 3.80 -12.82 11.64
C ALA A 438 3.76 -12.14 10.26
N GLY A 439 4.58 -11.11 10.05
CA GLY A 439 4.74 -10.45 8.76
C GLY A 439 5.71 -11.15 7.81
N LEU A 440 6.79 -11.74 8.35
CA LEU A 440 7.83 -12.42 7.57
C LEU A 440 7.47 -13.86 7.22
N VAL A 441 6.86 -14.62 8.15
CA VAL A 441 6.53 -16.03 7.96
C VAL A 441 5.65 -16.29 6.72
N PRO A 442 4.58 -15.50 6.43
CA PRO A 442 3.77 -15.68 5.24
C PRO A 442 4.55 -15.58 3.92
N VAL A 443 5.64 -14.80 3.87
CA VAL A 443 6.49 -14.67 2.67
C VAL A 443 7.14 -16.01 2.29
N PHE A 444 7.43 -16.85 3.28
CA PHE A 444 8.06 -18.17 3.09
C PHE A 444 7.04 -19.30 2.98
N LEU A 445 5.86 -19.18 3.58
CA LEU A 445 4.87 -20.27 3.62
C LEU A 445 3.77 -20.14 2.56
N LEU A 446 3.41 -18.92 2.17
CA LEU A 446 2.28 -18.67 1.28
C LEU A 446 2.74 -18.29 -0.12
N GLY A 447 1.94 -18.67 -1.11
CA GLY A 447 2.07 -18.26 -2.51
C GLY A 447 0.84 -17.51 -2.98
N HIS A 448 1.07 -16.47 -3.78
CA HIS A 448 0.02 -15.73 -4.47
C HIS A 448 0.58 -15.16 -5.78
N HIS A 449 -0.14 -15.31 -6.89
CA HIS A 449 0.34 -14.90 -8.23
C HIS A 449 0.64 -13.40 -8.33
N GLY A 450 -0.18 -12.57 -7.69
CA GLY A 450 0.05 -11.12 -7.52
C GLY A 450 0.97 -10.74 -6.35
N HIS A 451 1.72 -11.70 -5.79
CA HIS A 451 2.64 -11.48 -4.66
C HIS A 451 2.01 -10.88 -3.39
N SER A 452 0.72 -11.13 -3.17
CA SER A 452 -0.03 -10.49 -2.08
C SER A 452 0.44 -10.90 -0.68
N GLN A 453 1.20 -12.00 -0.53
CA GLN A 453 1.82 -12.39 0.73
C GLN A 453 2.84 -11.35 1.24
N PHE A 454 3.39 -10.50 0.37
CA PHE A 454 4.32 -9.44 0.78
C PHE A 454 3.64 -8.25 1.48
N PHE A 455 2.31 -8.11 1.38
CA PHE A 455 1.60 -7.07 2.15
C PHE A 455 1.71 -7.28 3.67
N PHE A 456 1.93 -8.54 4.11
CA PHE A 456 2.30 -8.86 5.49
C PHE A 456 3.65 -8.23 5.87
N LEU A 457 4.67 -8.41 5.03
CA LEU A 457 5.99 -7.78 5.22
C LEU A 457 5.91 -6.25 5.19
N PHE A 458 5.18 -5.67 4.23
CA PHE A 458 4.99 -4.21 4.15
C PHE A 458 4.26 -3.65 5.37
N GLY A 459 3.39 -4.44 5.99
CA GLY A 459 2.69 -4.01 7.20
C GLY A 459 3.53 -4.14 8.46
N CYS A 460 4.43 -5.12 8.56
CA CYS A 460 5.22 -5.37 9.77
C CYS A 460 6.53 -4.57 9.84
N TYR A 461 7.14 -4.25 8.69
CA TYR A 461 8.51 -3.74 8.69
C TYR A 461 8.72 -2.41 9.44
N PRO A 462 7.78 -1.44 9.56
CA PRO A 462 8.03 -0.22 10.34
C PRO A 462 8.30 -0.55 11.81
N TYR A 463 7.67 -1.60 12.33
CA TYR A 463 7.81 -2.04 13.71
C TYR A 463 9.11 -2.84 13.93
N LEU A 464 9.53 -3.61 12.94
CA LEU A 464 10.86 -4.24 12.94
C LEU A 464 11.97 -3.18 12.91
N VAL A 465 11.81 -2.10 12.16
CA VAL A 465 12.74 -0.95 12.16
C VAL A 465 12.77 -0.29 13.55
N VAL A 466 11.63 -0.11 14.22
CA VAL A 466 11.60 0.40 15.61
C VAL A 466 12.42 -0.50 16.53
N ALA A 467 12.22 -1.82 16.47
CA ALA A 467 12.95 -2.78 17.29
C ALA A 467 14.46 -2.77 16.97
N ALA A 468 14.82 -2.70 15.69
CA ALA A 468 16.21 -2.66 15.23
C ALA A 468 16.94 -1.40 15.72
N VAL A 469 16.35 -0.22 15.54
CA VAL A 469 16.94 1.04 16.01
C VAL A 469 16.99 1.10 17.53
N HIS A 470 16.01 0.52 18.23
CA HIS A 470 16.07 0.40 19.69
C HIS A 470 17.27 -0.44 20.13
N GLY A 471 17.51 -1.59 19.51
CA GLY A 471 18.67 -2.43 19.80
C GLY A 471 20.00 -1.75 19.47
N ILE A 472 20.10 -1.06 18.33
CA ILE A 472 21.25 -0.21 17.98
C ILE A 472 21.53 0.83 19.07
N LEU A 473 20.50 1.54 19.52
CA LEU A 473 20.65 2.56 20.55
C LEU A 473 21.16 1.96 21.88
N ILE A 474 20.69 0.77 22.26
CA ILE A 474 21.15 0.11 23.48
C ILE A 474 22.62 -0.29 23.35
N VAL A 475 23.03 -0.93 22.25
CA VAL A 475 24.41 -1.40 22.09
C VAL A 475 25.40 -0.23 21.95
N LEU A 476 25.05 0.83 21.22
CA LEU A 476 25.88 2.04 21.11
C LEU A 476 26.10 2.71 22.47
N ARG A 477 25.04 2.84 23.28
CA ARG A 477 25.13 3.39 24.64
C ARG A 477 25.96 2.52 25.55
N ARG A 478 25.82 1.18 25.46
CA ARG A 478 26.60 0.23 26.27
C ARG A 478 28.08 0.26 25.89
N ALA A 479 28.38 0.35 24.59
CA ALA A 479 29.73 0.40 24.04
C ALA A 479 30.39 1.80 24.15
N ARG A 480 29.63 2.83 24.56
CA ARG A 480 30.04 4.23 24.63
C ARG A 480 30.65 4.73 23.30
N VAL A 481 30.01 4.37 22.19
CA VAL A 481 30.43 4.77 20.84
C VAL A 481 30.10 6.25 20.62
N SER A 482 31.04 7.00 20.06
CA SER A 482 30.84 8.42 19.77
C SER A 482 29.86 8.63 18.59
N PRO A 483 29.18 9.79 18.52
CA PRO A 483 28.35 10.12 17.36
C PRO A 483 29.14 10.10 16.05
N THR A 484 30.38 10.59 16.04
CA THR A 484 31.26 10.58 14.87
C THR A 484 31.53 9.17 14.37
N ALA A 485 31.91 8.24 15.26
CA ALA A 485 32.13 6.85 14.88
C ALA A 485 30.84 6.18 14.37
N THR A 486 29.69 6.56 14.92
CA THR A 486 28.38 6.09 14.44
C THR A 486 28.11 6.59 13.00
N VAL A 487 28.35 7.87 12.72
CA VAL A 487 28.17 8.44 11.37
C VAL A 487 29.14 7.80 10.37
N VAL A 488 30.39 7.58 10.76
CA VAL A 488 31.39 6.87 9.93
C VAL A 488 30.93 5.44 9.64
N ALA A 489 30.39 4.71 10.62
CA ALA A 489 29.87 3.36 10.41
C ALA A 489 28.67 3.35 9.45
N VAL A 490 27.74 4.31 9.58
CA VAL A 490 26.63 4.48 8.62
C VAL A 490 27.18 4.74 7.21
N GLY A 491 28.13 5.68 7.08
CA GLY A 491 28.78 6.00 5.81
C GLY A 491 29.48 4.79 5.20
N ALA A 492 30.20 4.00 5.99
CA ALA A 492 30.88 2.78 5.54
C ALA A 492 29.88 1.73 5.03
N GLY A 493 28.76 1.52 5.73
CA GLY A 493 27.69 0.62 5.29
C GLY A 493 27.05 1.08 3.97
N MET A 494 26.73 2.37 3.85
CA MET A 494 26.16 2.94 2.63
C MET A 494 27.13 2.90 1.45
N LEU A 495 28.42 3.12 1.72
CA LEU A 495 29.49 3.00 0.73
C LEU A 495 29.66 1.55 0.27
N ALA A 496 29.68 0.59 1.19
CA ALA A 496 29.74 -0.83 0.86
C ALA A 496 28.57 -1.26 -0.03
N ALA A 497 27.35 -0.84 0.32
CA ALA A 497 26.17 -1.07 -0.52
C ALA A 497 26.35 -0.50 -1.93
N SER A 498 27.02 0.65 -2.07
CA SER A 498 27.29 1.37 -3.33
C SER A 498 28.40 0.77 -4.18
N VAL A 499 29.47 0.31 -3.55
CA VAL A 499 30.70 -0.09 -4.22
C VAL A 499 30.69 -1.57 -4.58
N ILE A 500 30.17 -2.45 -3.70
CA ILE A 500 30.17 -3.90 -3.92
C ILE A 500 29.49 -4.32 -5.24
N PRO A 501 28.29 -3.80 -5.60
CA PRO A 501 27.65 -4.18 -6.86
C PRO A 501 28.49 -3.81 -8.08
N VAL A 502 29.17 -2.66 -8.03
CA VAL A 502 30.05 -2.17 -9.10
C VAL A 502 31.33 -3.00 -9.18
N LEU A 503 31.96 -3.30 -8.04
CA LEU A 503 33.16 -4.13 -7.98
C LEU A 503 32.92 -5.56 -8.49
N CYS A 504 31.80 -6.17 -8.12
CA CYS A 504 31.48 -7.53 -8.52
C CYS A 504 30.95 -7.61 -9.96
N GLY A 505 30.41 -6.52 -10.51
CA GLY A 505 29.94 -6.45 -11.90
C GLY A 505 28.73 -7.35 -12.22
N ILE A 506 28.08 -7.94 -11.21
CA ILE A 506 27.01 -8.92 -11.41
C ILE A 506 25.70 -8.21 -11.75
N ARG A 507 25.20 -8.46 -12.97
CA ARG A 507 23.92 -7.96 -13.47
C ARG A 507 22.85 -9.03 -13.41
N VAL A 508 21.65 -8.64 -12.96
CA VAL A 508 20.45 -9.50 -12.93
C VAL A 508 19.40 -8.96 -13.92
N PRO A 509 18.76 -9.82 -14.75
CA PRO A 509 19.00 -11.26 -14.91
C PRO A 509 20.42 -11.58 -15.41
N LEU A 510 20.94 -12.74 -15.00
CA LEU A 510 22.22 -13.23 -15.49
C LEU A 510 22.17 -13.46 -17.01
N PRO A 511 23.30 -13.26 -17.73
CA PRO A 511 23.41 -13.65 -19.13
C PRO A 511 23.14 -15.14 -19.35
N ALA A 512 22.64 -15.49 -20.53
CA ALA A 512 22.42 -16.88 -20.91
C ALA A 512 23.72 -17.69 -20.79
N GLY A 513 23.66 -18.87 -20.15
CA GLY A 513 24.82 -19.74 -19.93
C GLY A 513 25.72 -19.36 -18.75
N ALA A 514 25.47 -18.24 -18.06
CA ALA A 514 26.25 -17.86 -16.89
C ALA A 514 26.00 -18.81 -15.68
N PRO A 515 27.04 -19.14 -14.88
CA PRO A 515 26.87 -19.94 -13.68
C PRO A 515 25.97 -19.26 -12.65
N GLU A 516 24.98 -19.98 -12.12
CA GLU A 516 24.05 -19.46 -11.10
C GLU A 516 24.76 -18.97 -9.83
N ALA A 517 25.91 -19.58 -9.50
CA ALA A 517 26.71 -19.24 -8.33
C ALA A 517 27.16 -17.76 -8.31
N LEU A 518 27.23 -17.10 -9.47
CA LEU A 518 27.58 -15.69 -9.58
C LEU A 518 26.59 -14.76 -8.85
N VAL A 519 25.33 -15.18 -8.65
CA VAL A 519 24.34 -14.41 -7.87
C VAL A 519 24.79 -14.24 -6.40
N TYR A 520 25.59 -15.15 -5.87
CA TYR A 520 26.03 -15.09 -4.48
C TYR A 520 27.31 -14.24 -4.28
N LEU A 521 28.05 -13.97 -5.36
CA LEU A 521 29.35 -13.30 -5.30
C LEU A 521 29.33 -11.96 -4.54
N PRO A 522 28.40 -11.01 -4.81
CA PRO A 522 28.36 -9.73 -4.08
C PRO A 522 28.18 -9.89 -2.56
N TYR A 523 27.42 -10.89 -2.14
CA TYR A 523 27.14 -11.13 -0.73
C TYR A 523 28.27 -11.88 -0.03
N VAL A 524 28.95 -12.78 -0.74
CA VAL A 524 30.21 -13.38 -0.27
C VAL A 524 31.28 -12.31 -0.10
N THR A 525 31.41 -11.39 -1.07
CA THR A 525 32.32 -10.24 -0.96
C THR A 525 31.97 -9.37 0.26
N LEU A 526 30.68 -9.06 0.47
CA LEU A 526 30.24 -8.35 1.67
C LEU A 526 30.62 -9.09 2.96
N LEU A 527 30.41 -10.41 3.00
CA LEU A 527 30.73 -11.24 4.16
C LEU A 527 32.24 -11.21 4.46
N VAL A 528 33.09 -11.41 3.44
CA VAL A 528 34.56 -11.38 3.60
C VAL A 528 35.03 -10.03 4.10
N ILE A 529 34.59 -8.92 3.48
CA ILE A 529 34.95 -7.56 3.91
C ILE A 529 34.45 -7.32 5.34
N GLY A 530 33.23 -7.74 5.66
CA GLY A 530 32.63 -7.60 6.99
C GLY A 530 33.39 -8.36 8.06
N VAL A 531 33.81 -9.60 7.79
CA VAL A 531 34.61 -10.43 8.73
C VAL A 531 35.98 -9.83 8.94
N LEU A 532 36.70 -9.46 7.87
CA LEU A 532 38.03 -8.83 7.99
C LEU A 532 37.96 -7.52 8.79
N THR A 533 36.95 -6.69 8.52
CA THR A 533 36.70 -5.45 9.25
C THR A 533 36.38 -5.73 10.73
N ALA A 534 35.55 -6.73 11.01
CA ALA A 534 35.21 -7.11 12.38
C ALA A 534 36.43 -7.64 13.15
N VAL A 535 37.29 -8.44 12.53
CA VAL A 535 38.54 -8.92 13.15
C VAL A 535 39.45 -7.75 13.48
N ALA A 536 39.71 -6.85 12.51
CA ALA A 536 40.55 -5.67 12.70
C ALA A 536 40.02 -4.69 13.76
N LEU A 537 38.71 -4.46 13.80
CA LEU A 537 38.10 -3.61 14.83
C LEU A 537 38.13 -4.29 16.21
N THR A 538 37.99 -5.61 16.27
CA THR A 538 38.01 -6.35 17.54
C THR A 538 39.38 -6.32 18.19
N THR A 539 40.46 -6.44 17.39
CA THR A 539 41.83 -6.35 17.89
C THR A 539 42.21 -4.94 18.34
N THR A 540 41.59 -3.89 17.78
CA THR A 540 41.94 -2.49 18.07
C THR A 540 41.03 -1.82 19.10
N MET A 541 39.73 -2.14 19.12
CA MET A 541 38.72 -1.43 19.92
C MET A 541 37.90 -2.35 20.85
N GLY A 542 38.11 -3.66 20.78
CA GLY A 542 37.42 -4.67 21.59
C GLY A 542 36.04 -5.08 21.05
N THR A 543 35.62 -6.29 21.41
CA THR A 543 34.45 -6.99 20.83
C THR A 543 33.14 -6.19 20.92
N LEU A 544 32.88 -5.51 22.05
CA LEU A 544 31.62 -4.79 22.25
C LEU A 544 31.50 -3.54 21.35
N ARG A 545 32.60 -2.80 21.16
CA ARG A 545 32.61 -1.63 20.26
C ARG A 545 32.54 -2.06 18.81
N THR A 546 33.26 -3.11 18.43
CA THR A 546 33.14 -3.72 17.10
C THR A 546 31.72 -4.14 16.82
N TRP A 547 31.10 -4.87 17.73
CA TRP A 547 29.72 -5.32 17.55
C TRP A 547 28.77 -4.15 17.35
N ALA A 548 28.89 -3.08 18.14
CA ALA A 548 28.07 -1.89 17.98
C ALA A 548 28.26 -1.22 16.59
N LEU A 549 29.51 -1.00 16.17
CA LEU A 549 29.84 -0.36 14.89
C LEU A 549 29.43 -1.23 13.69
N MET A 550 29.72 -2.53 13.72
CA MET A 550 29.32 -3.48 12.69
C MET A 550 27.81 -3.58 12.57
N THR A 551 27.08 -3.56 13.69
CA THR A 551 25.61 -3.55 13.67
C THR A 551 25.07 -2.30 12.96
N VAL A 552 25.64 -1.13 13.24
CA VAL A 552 25.26 0.12 12.55
C VAL A 552 25.61 0.05 11.06
N ALA A 553 26.83 -0.36 10.73
CA ALA A 553 27.29 -0.43 9.33
C ALA A 553 26.43 -1.42 8.52
N LEU A 554 26.20 -2.62 9.02
CA LEU A 554 25.39 -3.63 8.35
C LEU A 554 23.92 -3.20 8.19
N SER A 555 23.31 -2.63 9.23
CA SER A 555 21.93 -2.10 9.13
C SER A 555 21.83 -0.98 8.09
N ALA A 556 22.88 -0.14 7.96
CA ALA A 556 22.92 0.95 7.00
C ALA A 556 23.00 0.50 5.54
N ILE A 557 23.42 -0.75 5.25
CA ILE A 557 23.43 -1.31 3.88
C ILE A 557 22.00 -1.38 3.31
N GLY A 558 20.99 -1.56 4.16
CA GLY A 558 19.59 -1.57 3.74
C GLY A 558 19.05 -0.20 3.31
N LEU A 559 19.75 0.91 3.61
CA LEU A 559 19.28 2.27 3.29
C LEU A 559 19.44 2.62 1.79
N PRO A 560 20.60 2.42 1.12
CA PRO A 560 20.76 2.72 -0.30
C PRO A 560 20.08 1.71 -1.21
N ALA A 561 19.64 0.56 -0.71
CA ALA A 561 19.04 -0.52 -1.49
C ALA A 561 17.95 -0.02 -2.45
N ARG A 562 17.15 0.98 -2.01
CA ARG A 562 16.10 1.58 -2.83
C ARG A 562 16.61 2.66 -3.77
N TRP A 563 17.63 3.41 -3.35
CA TRP A 563 18.28 4.40 -4.23
C TRP A 563 18.97 3.71 -5.41
N HIS A 564 19.58 2.54 -5.18
CA HIS A 564 20.20 1.72 -6.20
C HIS A 564 19.21 1.17 -7.21
N ALA A 565 18.08 0.61 -6.74
CA ALA A 565 17.01 0.16 -7.62
C ALA A 565 16.46 1.34 -8.47
N PHE A 566 16.38 2.53 -7.88
CA PHE A 566 15.93 3.75 -8.54
C PHE A 566 16.94 4.26 -9.60
N VAL A 567 18.21 4.45 -9.24
CA VAL A 567 19.26 4.89 -10.16
C VAL A 567 19.45 3.86 -11.28
N GLY A 568 19.41 2.57 -10.97
CA GLY A 568 19.43 1.49 -11.95
C GLY A 568 18.28 1.57 -12.96
N ALA A 569 17.05 1.85 -12.50
CA ALA A 569 15.91 2.05 -13.39
C ALA A 569 16.04 3.33 -14.26
N PHE A 570 16.67 4.38 -13.73
CA PHE A 570 16.93 5.63 -14.46
C PHE A 570 18.06 5.51 -15.49
N THR A 571 19.09 4.70 -15.22
CA THR A 571 20.20 4.45 -16.16
C THR A 571 19.84 3.40 -17.20
N GLN A 572 18.92 2.48 -16.90
CA GLN A 572 18.34 1.51 -17.86
C GLN A 572 17.19 2.09 -18.71
N LYS A 573 17.14 3.42 -18.89
CA LYS A 573 16.18 4.15 -19.74
C LYS A 573 16.19 3.79 -21.24
N GLY A 574 16.68 2.61 -21.61
CA GLY A 574 16.48 1.99 -22.92
C GLY A 574 15.34 0.97 -22.99
N VAL A 575 14.77 0.46 -21.87
CA VAL A 575 13.86 -0.71 -21.92
C VAL A 575 12.43 -0.47 -21.40
N TYR A 576 12.16 0.62 -20.69
CA TYR A 576 10.78 1.08 -20.46
C TYR A 576 10.71 2.59 -20.65
N GLY A 577 10.59 3.00 -21.92
CA GLY A 577 10.63 4.37 -22.39
C GLY A 577 9.77 5.34 -21.59
N VAL A 578 10.39 6.34 -20.97
CA VAL A 578 9.73 7.63 -20.81
C VAL A 578 9.33 8.04 -22.22
N ILE A 579 8.06 7.86 -22.58
CA ILE A 579 7.51 8.37 -23.83
C ILE A 579 7.69 9.89 -23.69
N PRO A 580 8.56 10.55 -24.48
CA PRO A 580 8.60 12.00 -24.47
C PRO A 580 7.17 12.52 -24.72
N PRO A 581 6.80 13.70 -24.21
CA PRO A 581 5.44 14.24 -24.36
C PRO A 581 4.89 14.22 -25.80
N ASN A 582 5.80 14.14 -26.79
CA ASN A 582 5.53 14.14 -28.23
C ASN A 582 5.84 12.79 -28.93
N ALA A 583 6.09 11.70 -28.21
CA ALA A 583 6.27 10.39 -28.85
C ALA A 583 4.92 9.79 -29.26
N PRO A 584 4.88 9.00 -30.35
CA PRO A 584 3.66 8.29 -30.76
C PRO A 584 3.16 7.43 -29.61
N VAL A 585 1.85 7.47 -29.36
CA VAL A 585 1.18 6.63 -28.36
C VAL A 585 1.41 5.17 -28.75
N PRO A 586 2.10 4.34 -27.94
CA PRO A 586 2.24 2.92 -28.25
C PRO A 586 0.86 2.26 -28.36
N ASN A 587 0.73 1.23 -29.19
CA ASN A 587 -0.50 0.43 -29.35
C ASN A 587 -0.97 -0.24 -28.04
N GLU A 588 -0.16 -0.17 -26.98
CA GLU A 588 -0.39 -0.75 -25.64
C GLU A 588 -1.07 0.22 -24.64
N VAL A 589 -1.49 1.41 -25.09
CA VAL A 589 -2.06 2.50 -24.28
C VAL A 589 -3.57 2.57 -24.47
N ILE A 590 -4.30 3.11 -23.48
CA ILE A 590 -5.72 3.46 -23.65
C ILE A 590 -5.90 4.28 -24.94
N PRO A 591 -6.75 3.84 -25.86
CA PRO A 591 -6.99 4.52 -27.11
C PRO A 591 -7.54 5.94 -26.93
N PRO A 592 -7.32 6.83 -27.92
CA PRO A 592 -8.12 8.05 -28.06
C PRO A 592 -9.61 7.74 -27.96
N GLY A 593 -10.37 8.61 -27.30
CA GLY A 593 -11.82 8.45 -27.16
C GLY A 593 -12.32 7.77 -25.90
N THR A 594 -11.56 6.86 -25.26
CA THR A 594 -12.07 6.07 -24.12
C THR A 594 -12.58 6.96 -22.98
N VAL A 595 -11.81 7.98 -22.60
CA VAL A 595 -12.21 8.93 -21.54
C VAL A 595 -13.45 9.73 -21.93
N LYS A 596 -13.52 10.18 -23.19
CA LYS A 596 -14.65 10.97 -23.69
C LYS A 596 -15.93 10.12 -23.71
N ALA A 597 -15.85 8.91 -24.25
CA ALA A 597 -16.94 7.95 -24.30
C ALA A 597 -17.42 7.56 -22.89
N ALA A 598 -16.50 7.19 -22.00
CA ALA A 598 -16.85 6.79 -20.64
C ALA A 598 -17.45 7.94 -19.81
N ARG A 599 -16.92 9.16 -19.93
CA ARG A 599 -17.50 10.34 -19.26
C ARG A 599 -18.86 10.73 -19.85
N TRP A 600 -19.05 10.59 -21.16
CA TRP A 600 -20.36 10.77 -21.77
C TRP A 600 -21.35 9.75 -21.20
N LEU A 601 -20.97 8.47 -21.14
CA LEU A 601 -21.82 7.43 -20.56
C LEU A 601 -22.16 7.72 -19.09
N ARG A 602 -21.18 8.13 -18.28
CA ARG A 602 -21.39 8.55 -16.87
C ARG A 602 -22.43 9.65 -16.73
N ALA A 603 -22.53 10.54 -17.71
CA ALA A 603 -23.47 11.67 -17.69
C ALA A 603 -24.86 11.33 -18.22
N HIS A 604 -25.04 10.21 -18.94
CA HIS A 604 -26.29 9.87 -19.64
C HIS A 604 -26.92 8.54 -19.22
N ALA A 605 -26.19 7.65 -18.53
CA ALA A 605 -26.70 6.40 -17.98
C ALA A 605 -27.03 6.53 -16.49
N ASP A 606 -27.96 5.73 -15.99
CA ASP A 606 -28.22 5.61 -14.55
C ASP A 606 -27.05 4.85 -13.88
N PRO A 607 -26.62 5.19 -12.64
CA PRO A 607 -25.59 4.42 -11.91
C PRO A 607 -25.88 2.92 -11.78
N ASP A 608 -27.14 2.50 -11.78
CA ASP A 608 -27.56 1.09 -11.69
C ASP A 608 -27.64 0.39 -13.07
N ASP A 609 -27.44 1.12 -14.17
CA ASP A 609 -27.45 0.55 -15.52
C ASP A 609 -26.25 -0.37 -15.75
N VAL A 610 -26.50 -1.51 -16.40
CA VAL A 610 -25.45 -2.45 -16.84
C VAL A 610 -25.07 -2.17 -18.29
N VAL A 611 -23.76 -2.15 -18.53
CA VAL A 611 -23.12 -1.86 -19.82
C VAL A 611 -22.46 -3.13 -20.35
N ALA A 612 -22.61 -3.45 -21.64
CA ALA A 612 -21.79 -4.47 -22.31
C ALA A 612 -20.71 -3.80 -23.18
N THR A 613 -19.56 -4.46 -23.33
CA THR A 613 -18.44 -3.98 -24.15
C THR A 613 -17.76 -5.13 -24.90
N ASN A 614 -17.17 -4.85 -26.06
CA ASN A 614 -16.34 -5.81 -26.80
C ASN A 614 -14.86 -5.76 -26.38
N THR A 615 -14.50 -4.93 -25.41
CA THR A 615 -13.11 -4.76 -24.95
C THR A 615 -12.86 -5.51 -23.65
N HIS A 616 -12.13 -6.63 -23.74
CA HIS A 616 -11.88 -7.53 -22.60
C HIS A 616 -10.40 -7.63 -22.18
N CYS A 617 -9.51 -7.41 -23.14
CA CYS A 617 -8.08 -7.56 -22.97
C CYS A 617 -7.43 -6.19 -22.98
N ARG A 618 -6.31 -6.07 -22.28
CA ARG A 618 -5.45 -4.89 -22.41
C ARG A 618 -5.03 -4.76 -23.87
N TRP A 619 -5.17 -3.55 -24.41
CA TRP A 619 -4.78 -3.25 -25.79
C TRP A 619 -3.33 -3.66 -26.09
N GLY A 620 -3.11 -4.32 -27.22
CA GLY A 620 -1.82 -4.87 -27.64
C GLY A 620 -1.44 -6.20 -26.98
N PHE A 621 -2.30 -6.74 -26.09
CA PHE A 621 -2.11 -8.01 -25.40
C PHE A 621 -3.35 -8.90 -25.51
N GLU A 622 -3.95 -8.98 -26.69
CA GLU A 622 -5.12 -9.81 -26.98
C GLU A 622 -4.75 -11.30 -27.11
N ASN A 623 -3.50 -11.61 -27.49
CA ASN A 623 -3.02 -12.96 -27.76
C ASN A 623 -1.64 -13.24 -27.11
N PRO A 624 -1.58 -13.90 -25.94
CA PRO A 624 -2.71 -14.31 -25.09
C PRO A 624 -3.35 -13.12 -24.37
N CYS A 625 -4.67 -13.16 -24.19
CA CYS A 625 -5.46 -12.08 -23.57
C CYS A 625 -4.98 -11.74 -22.16
N ASN A 626 -4.47 -10.53 -21.97
CA ASN A 626 -4.26 -9.94 -20.65
C ASN A 626 -5.57 -9.33 -20.14
N ALA A 627 -6.27 -10.04 -19.26
CA ALA A 627 -7.58 -9.67 -18.72
C ALA A 627 -7.54 -8.56 -17.63
N GLN A 628 -6.51 -7.70 -17.63
CA GLN A 628 -6.38 -6.53 -16.75
C GLN A 628 -6.93 -5.25 -17.39
N GLN A 629 -8.20 -5.30 -17.76
CA GLN A 629 -8.90 -4.20 -18.40
C GLN A 629 -10.06 -3.73 -17.51
N TYR A 630 -10.01 -2.49 -17.02
CA TYR A 630 -11.02 -1.92 -16.09
C TYR A 630 -11.36 -0.44 -16.35
N TRP A 631 -10.99 0.08 -17.52
CA TRP A 631 -11.12 1.51 -17.81
C TRP A 631 -12.57 1.96 -18.02
N LEU A 632 -13.44 1.10 -18.55
CA LEU A 632 -14.83 1.44 -18.78
C LEU A 632 -15.56 1.60 -17.45
N SER A 633 -15.54 0.59 -16.59
CA SER A 633 -16.12 0.70 -15.23
C SER A 633 -15.48 1.82 -14.41
N ALA A 634 -14.15 2.00 -14.50
CA ALA A 634 -13.43 3.05 -13.78
C ALA A 634 -13.88 4.48 -14.13
N LEU A 635 -14.06 4.77 -15.42
CA LEU A 635 -14.31 6.13 -15.90
C LEU A 635 -15.79 6.44 -16.09
N SER A 636 -16.59 5.42 -16.43
CA SER A 636 -18.04 5.57 -16.53
C SER A 636 -18.71 5.52 -15.16
N GLU A 637 -18.07 4.93 -14.15
CA GLU A 637 -18.66 4.65 -12.84
C GLU A 637 -19.97 3.84 -12.99
N ARG A 638 -19.99 2.87 -13.92
CA ARG A 638 -21.12 1.97 -14.20
C ARG A 638 -20.71 0.51 -14.10
N HIS A 639 -21.68 -0.36 -13.86
CA HIS A 639 -21.49 -1.80 -13.92
C HIS A 639 -21.31 -2.25 -15.36
N VAL A 640 -20.31 -3.08 -15.59
CA VAL A 640 -20.03 -3.70 -16.89
C VAL A 640 -20.30 -5.19 -16.77
N LEU A 641 -21.00 -5.76 -17.77
CA LEU A 641 -21.35 -7.17 -17.80
C LEU A 641 -20.11 -8.05 -17.69
N VAL A 642 -19.15 -7.83 -18.60
CA VAL A 642 -17.79 -8.36 -18.57
C VAL A 642 -16.87 -7.35 -19.28
N GLU A 643 -15.80 -6.91 -18.62
CA GLU A 643 -14.74 -6.08 -19.23
C GLU A 643 -13.33 -6.58 -18.92
N GLY A 644 -13.15 -7.26 -17.79
CA GLY A 644 -11.88 -7.81 -17.32
C GLY A 644 -12.15 -8.70 -16.12
N TRP A 645 -11.23 -9.60 -15.78
CA TRP A 645 -11.54 -10.62 -14.75
C TRP A 645 -10.34 -11.10 -13.93
N ALA A 646 -9.15 -10.53 -14.12
CA ALA A 646 -7.95 -11.04 -13.46
C ALA A 646 -8.00 -11.01 -11.91
N PRO A 647 -8.48 -9.94 -11.23
CA PRO A 647 -8.68 -9.89 -9.77
C PRO A 647 -9.72 -10.87 -9.23
N CYS A 648 -10.71 -11.25 -10.05
CA CYS A 648 -11.81 -12.14 -9.66
C CYS A 648 -11.52 -13.62 -9.97
N ALA A 649 -10.61 -13.89 -10.90
CA ALA A 649 -10.14 -15.24 -11.20
C ALA A 649 -9.68 -16.07 -9.97
N PRO A 650 -8.96 -15.52 -8.98
CA PRO A 650 -8.54 -16.29 -7.80
C PRO A 650 -9.65 -16.49 -6.77
N VAL A 651 -10.77 -15.77 -6.88
CA VAL A 651 -12.00 -16.01 -6.10
C VAL A 651 -12.76 -17.18 -6.71
N ARG A 652 -12.88 -17.18 -8.04
CA ARG A 652 -13.71 -18.11 -8.82
C ARG A 652 -12.99 -19.41 -9.19
N ARG A 653 -11.66 -19.44 -9.10
CA ARG A 653 -10.83 -20.64 -9.29
C ARG A 653 -9.82 -20.76 -8.15
N ALA A 654 -9.75 -21.95 -7.55
CA ALA A 654 -8.62 -22.33 -6.71
C ALA A 654 -7.39 -22.46 -7.61
N VAL A 655 -6.57 -21.41 -7.71
CA VAL A 655 -5.36 -21.45 -8.53
C VAL A 655 -4.34 -22.35 -7.83
N VAL A 656 -4.28 -23.63 -8.23
CA VAL A 656 -3.27 -24.60 -7.76
C VAL A 656 -2.74 -25.51 -8.89
N SER A 657 -3.23 -25.44 -10.13
CA SER A 657 -2.76 -26.39 -11.16
C SER A 657 -1.35 -26.07 -11.70
N ASN A 658 -0.96 -24.79 -11.77
CA ASN A 658 0.36 -24.40 -12.27
C ASN A 658 0.87 -23.09 -11.63
N PRO A 659 1.95 -23.11 -10.83
CA PRO A 659 2.51 -21.91 -10.19
C PRO A 659 3.06 -20.88 -11.20
N TYR A 660 3.20 -21.29 -12.46
CA TYR A 660 3.77 -20.51 -13.55
C TYR A 660 2.73 -19.84 -14.44
N GLN A 661 1.45 -20.19 -14.28
CA GLN A 661 0.38 -19.52 -15.00
C GLN A 661 0.13 -18.15 -14.39
N LEU A 662 0.16 -17.09 -15.20
CA LEU A 662 -0.09 -15.73 -14.74
C LEU A 662 -1.60 -15.49 -14.74
N ILE A 663 -2.10 -14.95 -13.64
CA ILE A 663 -3.55 -14.80 -13.41
C ILE A 663 -4.23 -13.93 -14.47
N MET A 664 -3.49 -12.96 -14.99
CA MET A 664 -3.94 -12.07 -16.06
C MET A 664 -4.17 -12.77 -17.40
N TYR A 665 -3.61 -13.96 -17.62
CA TYR A 665 -3.80 -14.74 -18.85
C TYR A 665 -4.75 -15.93 -18.67
N LEU A 666 -5.42 -16.05 -17.51
CA LEU A 666 -6.43 -17.08 -17.34
C LEU A 666 -7.66 -16.75 -18.18
N PRO A 667 -8.28 -17.72 -18.87
CA PRO A 667 -9.52 -17.47 -19.59
C PRO A 667 -10.66 -17.17 -18.61
N TYR A 668 -11.66 -16.39 -19.03
CA TYR A 668 -12.86 -16.17 -18.24
C TYR A 668 -13.56 -17.50 -17.90
N TRP A 669 -14.14 -17.61 -16.71
CA TRP A 669 -14.71 -18.89 -16.23
C TRP A 669 -16.13 -19.14 -16.71
N ASP A 670 -16.94 -18.09 -16.86
CA ASP A 670 -18.31 -18.18 -17.35
C ASP A 670 -18.35 -17.96 -18.86
N LYS A 671 -18.06 -19.04 -19.59
CA LYS A 671 -17.99 -19.01 -21.06
C LYS A 671 -19.32 -18.60 -21.70
N GLU A 672 -20.45 -18.96 -21.09
CA GLU A 672 -21.76 -18.63 -21.61
C GLU A 672 -22.00 -17.12 -21.55
N ARG A 673 -21.72 -16.49 -20.40
CA ARG A 673 -21.86 -15.05 -20.25
C ARG A 673 -20.95 -14.27 -21.19
N LEU A 674 -19.68 -14.67 -21.32
CA LEU A 674 -18.75 -14.02 -22.25
C LEU A 674 -19.22 -14.19 -23.71
N SER A 675 -19.66 -15.39 -24.09
CA SER A 675 -20.20 -15.63 -25.43
C SER A 675 -21.47 -14.80 -25.70
N ALA A 676 -22.37 -14.66 -24.72
CA ALA A 676 -23.56 -13.84 -24.85
C ALA A 676 -23.23 -12.35 -25.00
N ASN A 677 -22.26 -11.86 -24.22
CA ASN A 677 -21.71 -10.51 -24.36
C ASN A 677 -21.13 -10.30 -25.76
N ASP A 678 -20.24 -11.18 -26.23
CA ASP A 678 -19.50 -10.98 -27.48
C ASP A 678 -20.39 -11.13 -28.72
N SER A 679 -21.42 -11.98 -28.65
CA SER A 679 -22.34 -12.20 -29.77
C SER A 679 -23.07 -10.92 -30.19
N VAL A 680 -23.35 -9.99 -29.27
CA VAL A 680 -24.00 -8.72 -29.64
C VAL A 680 -23.10 -7.83 -30.50
N PHE A 681 -21.79 -7.93 -30.31
CA PHE A 681 -20.81 -7.12 -31.01
C PHE A 681 -20.30 -7.77 -32.29
N TYR A 682 -20.32 -9.09 -32.42
CA TYR A 682 -19.74 -9.78 -33.58
C TYR A 682 -20.74 -10.58 -34.42
N ALA A 683 -21.96 -10.81 -33.91
CA ALA A 683 -23.05 -11.52 -34.58
C ALA A 683 -24.41 -10.92 -34.17
N SER A 684 -24.57 -9.62 -34.44
CA SER A 684 -25.67 -8.83 -33.89
C SER A 684 -27.02 -9.26 -34.49
N SER A 685 -28.03 -9.41 -33.63
CA SER A 685 -29.39 -9.78 -34.03
C SER A 685 -30.39 -9.34 -32.96
N ALA A 686 -31.68 -9.32 -33.31
CA ALA A 686 -32.73 -9.03 -32.35
C ALA A 686 -32.76 -10.02 -31.17
N SER A 687 -32.33 -11.29 -31.38
CA SER A 687 -32.28 -12.29 -30.32
C SER A 687 -31.07 -12.10 -29.38
N THR A 688 -29.90 -11.71 -29.90
CA THR A 688 -28.72 -11.45 -29.06
C THR A 688 -28.92 -10.21 -28.18
N ILE A 689 -29.52 -9.15 -28.73
CA ILE A 689 -29.90 -7.94 -27.97
C ILE A 689 -30.93 -8.28 -26.88
N ARG A 690 -32.00 -9.01 -27.25
CA ARG A 690 -33.04 -9.43 -26.30
C ARG A 690 -32.47 -10.27 -25.16
N ARG A 691 -31.57 -11.21 -25.47
CA ARG A 691 -30.90 -12.04 -24.47
C ARG A 691 -30.10 -11.19 -23.48
N LEU A 692 -29.30 -10.24 -23.94
CA LEU A 692 -28.54 -9.36 -23.04
C LEU A 692 -29.44 -8.50 -22.14
N ARG A 693 -30.51 -7.95 -22.72
CA ARG A 693 -31.49 -7.14 -21.99
C ARG A 693 -32.22 -7.95 -20.92
N GLU A 694 -32.77 -9.10 -21.29
CA GLU A 694 -33.66 -9.89 -20.43
C GLU A 694 -32.91 -10.75 -19.41
N GLN A 695 -31.79 -11.37 -19.81
CA GLN A 695 -31.04 -12.30 -18.96
C GLN A 695 -30.01 -11.58 -18.08
N TYR A 696 -29.42 -10.48 -18.58
CA TYR A 696 -28.31 -9.80 -17.92
C TYR A 696 -28.59 -8.33 -17.57
N GLY A 697 -29.78 -7.81 -17.86
CA GLY A 697 -30.18 -6.45 -17.51
C GLY A 697 -29.41 -5.35 -18.24
N VAL A 698 -28.75 -5.66 -19.35
CA VAL A 698 -27.97 -4.68 -20.11
C VAL A 698 -28.89 -3.59 -20.67
N ARG A 699 -28.44 -2.33 -20.58
CA ARG A 699 -29.12 -1.15 -21.14
C ARG A 699 -28.28 -0.39 -22.16
N TRP A 700 -26.96 -0.54 -22.06
CA TRP A 700 -26.01 0.20 -22.88
C TRP A 700 -24.98 -0.75 -23.50
N LEU A 701 -24.61 -0.47 -24.74
CA LEU A 701 -23.51 -1.15 -25.44
C LEU A 701 -22.44 -0.11 -25.74
N VAL A 702 -21.19 -0.40 -25.37
CA VAL A 702 -20.03 0.41 -25.72
C VAL A 702 -19.16 -0.40 -26.66
N ALA A 703 -19.17 -0.03 -27.94
CA ALA A 703 -18.40 -0.71 -28.97
C ALA A 703 -17.09 0.05 -29.21
N ASP A 704 -15.96 -0.62 -29.02
CA ASP A 704 -14.67 -0.21 -29.54
C ASP A 704 -14.59 -0.62 -31.02
N GLU A 705 -14.63 0.37 -31.91
CA GLU A 705 -14.69 0.16 -33.35
C GLU A 705 -13.40 -0.39 -33.94
N ARG A 706 -12.27 -0.24 -33.22
CA ARG A 706 -10.98 -0.79 -33.64
C ARG A 706 -10.96 -2.32 -33.58
N LEU A 707 -11.89 -2.92 -32.83
CA LEU A 707 -12.11 -4.37 -32.80
C LEU A 707 -13.10 -4.83 -33.87
N SER A 708 -13.50 -3.97 -34.81
CA SER A 708 -14.37 -4.30 -35.94
C SER A 708 -15.69 -4.97 -35.53
N PRO A 709 -16.52 -4.32 -34.68
CA PRO A 709 -17.85 -4.82 -34.36
C PRO A 709 -18.73 -4.90 -35.62
N ASP A 710 -19.71 -5.79 -35.59
CA ASP A 710 -20.70 -6.03 -36.64
C ASP A 710 -21.40 -4.70 -37.02
N PRO A 711 -21.28 -4.26 -38.29
CA PRO A 711 -21.85 -3.00 -38.75
C PRO A 711 -23.40 -2.99 -38.72
N THR A 712 -24.04 -4.16 -38.56
CA THR A 712 -25.49 -4.28 -38.44
C THR A 712 -26.02 -4.00 -37.03
N LEU A 713 -25.16 -3.81 -36.03
CA LEU A 713 -25.54 -3.50 -34.65
C LEU A 713 -26.50 -2.29 -34.56
N LYS A 714 -26.26 -1.25 -35.36
CA LYS A 714 -27.11 -0.06 -35.46
C LYS A 714 -28.56 -0.31 -35.91
N LYS A 715 -28.86 -1.51 -36.45
CA LYS A 715 -30.23 -1.92 -36.80
C LYS A 715 -31.02 -2.39 -35.59
N PHE A 716 -30.33 -2.82 -34.52
CA PHE A 716 -30.95 -3.45 -33.35
C PHE A 716 -30.74 -2.65 -32.05
N ALA A 717 -29.91 -1.60 -32.07
CA ALA A 717 -29.65 -0.71 -30.95
C ALA A 717 -29.55 0.75 -31.43
N ASN A 718 -29.99 1.70 -30.59
CA ASN A 718 -30.02 3.11 -30.95
C ASN A 718 -28.66 3.78 -30.67
N LEU A 719 -27.97 4.27 -31.70
CA LEU A 719 -26.69 4.97 -31.57
C LEU A 719 -26.90 6.37 -30.99
N LEU A 720 -26.30 6.63 -29.82
CA LEU A 720 -26.46 7.93 -29.13
C LEU A 720 -25.15 8.73 -29.03
N PHE A 721 -24.00 8.08 -29.15
CA PHE A 721 -22.70 8.75 -29.14
C PHE A 721 -21.73 8.04 -30.08
N HIS A 722 -20.95 8.82 -30.82
CA HIS A 722 -19.87 8.35 -31.67
C HIS A 722 -18.71 9.34 -31.62
N SER A 723 -17.51 8.89 -31.26
CA SER A 723 -16.29 9.70 -31.25
C SER A 723 -15.05 8.83 -31.15
N ASP A 724 -14.01 9.17 -31.93
CA ASP A 724 -12.65 8.64 -31.75
C ASP A 724 -12.57 7.09 -31.69
N GLY A 725 -13.36 6.41 -32.53
CA GLY A 725 -13.38 4.95 -32.60
C GLY A 725 -14.18 4.26 -31.48
N TYR A 726 -15.07 5.01 -30.81
CA TYR A 726 -16.07 4.45 -29.88
C TYR A 726 -17.48 4.81 -30.32
N SER A 727 -18.37 3.83 -30.27
CA SER A 727 -19.81 4.01 -30.44
C SER A 727 -20.56 3.53 -29.20
N ILE A 728 -21.50 4.34 -28.71
CA ILE A 728 -22.37 4.00 -27.57
C ILE A 728 -23.80 3.89 -28.05
N TYR A 729 -24.39 2.72 -27.79
CA TYR A 729 -25.77 2.42 -28.14
C TYR A 729 -26.61 2.23 -26.88
N ARG A 730 -27.88 2.59 -26.98
CA ARG A 730 -28.91 2.22 -26.01
C ARG A 730 -29.76 1.09 -26.57
N ILE A 731 -30.06 0.10 -25.73
CA ILE A 731 -31.00 -0.96 -26.07
C ILE A 731 -32.31 -0.75 -25.31
N GLU A 732 -33.42 -0.81 -26.03
CA GLU A 732 -34.79 -0.64 -25.51
C GLU A 732 -35.35 -1.95 -24.98
#